data_AF-A0A5C7ZFL1-F1
#
_entry.id   AF-A0A5C7ZFL1-F1
#
_cell.length_a   1.000
_cell.length_b   1.000
_cell.length_c   1.000
_cell.angle_alpha   90.00
_cell.angle_beta   90.00
_cell.angle_gamma   90.00
#
_symmetry.space_group_name_H-M   'P 1'
#
loop_
_entity.id
_entity.type
_entity.pdbx_description
1 polymer ?
#
loop_
_entity_poly.entity_id
_entity_poly.type
_entity_poly.pdbx_seq_one_letter_code
_entity_poly.pdbx_strand_id
1 'polypeptide(L)'
;MSKQIVAKNFASNAVAQPIATGKKSIIGIAKGQHLKVQDVVANQAKDASDVVVTKAGQALRLKFADGTEIEFAGFYDECGANACSVTVAGKESGGYTIQGDTALGAATSDSGQLVYAYGDHNSLMALANGDSGMSGALARLGDGLVAYVPGDVSAIAGMSPGALAGLGGGLALAAAGGGGGASATAPIVSIVSGTIVAGPVLAGHGLSVEVYAANGTTLLGTATVDENGQFTVNVGSYVGVVIAKVVDANSNADYMDESTGSGKDLNATLMATAVVPGGNVTVNINVLTTVAALKAGMNSDGTVGTALTSTSVNNANNATAAAFGLTDLLDETIVTTVDTTGGTNSAYDTTDGLSNAEQYGAVLAALSGADANNAGDVQATIDSIADGLTVSGSTGTLDSSAIDTLIAGAHRTDPSNSQNLVDIISNTTTQTSANIAIGTVAIDNIINSSETSAVVSGTAAANAVLTLSLGGNTRTVTADANGAWSYTLVEGDIDDMGQGAESIGVSDGNSTATRGVFIDTVAPVITSGSEATTIDENSGAGQVVYTVSASDGADISDGVTYSLGEDADGALFSINATTGAVTLTGNPDHETQSSYSFTVIATDAAGNTDSQVVTLGINDLDEADPVITSGSEATTINENSG
;
A
#
# COMPACT_ATOMS: atom_id res chain seq x y z
N MET A 1 8.00 21.90 53.20
CA MET A 1 7.88 23.15 52.42
C MET A 1 7.25 22.77 51.10
N SER A 2 6.02 23.21 50.84
CA SER A 2 5.29 22.86 49.62
C SER A 2 5.82 23.69 48.45
N LYS A 3 6.19 23.02 47.35
CA LYS A 3 6.63 23.67 46.10
C LYS A 3 5.42 24.40 45.49
N GLN A 4 5.50 25.71 45.33
CA GLN A 4 4.50 26.53 44.61
C GLN A 4 5.05 26.87 43.23
N ILE A 5 4.21 26.70 42.20
CA ILE A 5 4.52 27.04 40.81
C ILE A 5 3.66 28.24 40.42
N VAL A 6 4.21 29.19 39.66
CA VAL A 6 3.50 30.39 39.22
C VAL A 6 3.57 30.49 37.70
N ALA A 7 2.42 30.71 37.05
CA ALA A 7 2.36 31.04 35.63
C ALA A 7 2.24 32.56 35.47
N LYS A 8 3.03 33.14 34.56
CA LYS A 8 3.08 34.59 34.34
C LYS A 8 2.85 34.90 32.86
N ASN A 9 1.91 35.80 32.57
CA ASN A 9 1.69 36.33 31.23
C ASN A 9 2.61 37.54 31.03
N PHE A 10 3.45 37.54 29.99
CA PHE A 10 4.47 38.59 29.80
C PHE A 10 3.99 39.78 28.96
N ALA A 11 2.75 39.80 28.48
CA ALA A 11 2.25 40.88 27.61
C ALA A 11 1.47 42.00 28.33
N SER A 12 1.22 41.93 29.64
CA SER A 12 0.76 43.10 30.41
C SER A 12 1.11 42.97 31.91
N ASN A 13 1.23 44.11 32.60
CA ASN A 13 1.47 44.23 34.05
C ASN A 13 0.30 43.69 34.90
N ALA A 14 0.01 42.38 34.79
CA ALA A 14 -0.91 41.66 35.65
C ALA A 14 -0.14 40.76 36.64
N VAL A 15 -0.70 40.67 37.85
CA VAL A 15 -0.10 40.07 39.05
C VAL A 15 0.10 38.56 38.88
N ALA A 16 1.28 38.08 39.28
CA ALA A 16 1.65 36.67 39.30
C ALA A 16 0.66 35.86 40.16
N GLN A 17 0.05 34.80 39.60
CA GLN A 17 -0.97 34.01 40.31
C GLN A 17 -0.36 32.69 40.84
N PRO A 18 -0.38 32.43 42.15
CA PRO A 18 0.13 31.19 42.73
C PRO A 18 -0.75 29.99 42.34
N ILE A 19 -0.16 28.98 41.69
CA ILE A 19 -0.79 27.67 41.52
C ILE A 19 -0.47 26.88 42.79
N ALA A 20 -1.37 26.93 43.75
CA ALA A 20 -1.28 26.11 44.94
C ALA A 20 -1.69 24.67 44.61
N THR A 21 -0.97 23.71 45.19
CA THR A 21 -1.24 22.29 45.05
C THR A 21 -2.69 21.99 45.48
N GLY A 22 -3.52 21.48 44.56
CA GLY A 22 -4.89 21.01 44.86
C GLY A 22 -6.07 21.95 44.54
N LYS A 23 -6.03 22.79 43.49
CA LYS A 23 -7.22 23.51 42.97
C LYS A 23 -7.34 23.47 41.43
N LYS A 24 -8.58 23.58 40.92
CA LYS A 24 -8.88 23.71 39.48
C LYS A 24 -8.57 25.13 38.99
N SER A 25 -7.64 25.24 38.05
CA SER A 25 -7.45 26.44 37.23
C SER A 25 -7.69 26.08 35.78
N ILE A 26 -8.68 26.72 35.16
CA ILE A 26 -8.89 26.64 33.72
C ILE A 26 -7.97 27.69 33.10
N ILE A 27 -6.92 27.24 32.43
CA ILE A 27 -6.06 28.13 31.65
C ILE A 27 -6.56 28.05 30.21
N GLY A 28 -7.37 29.04 29.82
CA GLY A 28 -7.77 29.19 28.42
C GLY A 28 -6.60 29.75 27.62
N ILE A 29 -6.03 28.94 26.72
CA ILE A 29 -4.96 29.37 25.81
C ILE A 29 -5.59 29.52 24.43
N ALA A 30 -5.60 30.74 23.89
CA ALA A 30 -6.00 30.96 22.51
C ALA A 30 -4.91 30.46 21.55
N LYS A 31 -5.29 30.04 20.33
CA LYS A 31 -4.35 29.66 19.27
C LYS A 31 -3.32 30.79 19.07
N GLY A 32 -2.04 30.50 19.36
CA GLY A 32 -0.93 31.47 19.26
C GLY A 32 -0.42 32.08 20.58
N GLN A 33 -0.91 31.68 21.76
CA GLN A 33 -0.32 32.12 23.05
C GLN A 33 0.67 31.10 23.65
N HIS A 34 1.72 31.58 24.31
CA HIS A 34 2.77 30.77 24.96
C HIS A 34 2.71 30.89 26.50
N LEU A 35 2.97 29.79 27.21
CA LEU A 35 3.09 29.75 28.67
C LEU A 35 4.55 29.58 29.11
N LYS A 36 4.98 30.33 30.13
CA LYS A 36 6.21 30.04 30.89
C LYS A 36 5.86 29.61 32.32
N VAL A 37 6.50 28.53 32.78
CA VAL A 37 6.35 27.97 34.13
C VAL A 37 7.59 28.36 34.94
N GLN A 38 7.39 28.99 36.11
CA GLN A 38 8.49 29.44 36.96
C GLN A 38 8.45 28.75 38.34
N ASP A 39 9.59 28.21 38.76
CA ASP A 39 9.80 27.70 40.13
C ASP A 39 10.10 28.88 41.06
N VAL A 40 9.22 29.09 42.04
CA VAL A 40 9.26 30.25 42.95
C VAL A 40 10.41 30.15 43.96
N VAL A 41 10.96 28.96 44.21
CA VAL A 41 11.99 28.77 45.25
C VAL A 41 13.39 29.11 44.74
N ALA A 42 13.65 28.92 43.43
CA ALA A 42 14.97 29.15 42.81
C ALA A 42 15.10 30.50 42.08
N ASN A 43 13.99 31.22 41.85
CA ASN A 43 13.93 32.47 41.07
C ASN A 43 14.63 32.39 39.70
N GLN A 44 14.71 31.20 39.11
CA GLN A 44 15.21 30.98 37.76
C GLN A 44 14.02 30.70 36.83
N ALA A 45 13.93 31.42 35.73
CA ALA A 45 13.07 31.02 34.63
C ALA A 45 13.69 29.77 34.01
N LYS A 46 12.98 28.65 34.01
CA LYS A 46 13.41 27.50 33.19
C LYS A 46 13.03 27.81 31.75
N ASP A 47 14.01 27.88 30.86
CA ASP A 47 13.76 28.14 29.46
C ASP A 47 13.11 26.92 28.80
N ALA A 48 12.29 27.18 27.79
CA ALA A 48 11.53 26.17 27.06
C ALA A 48 12.42 25.17 26.31
N SER A 49 13.73 25.44 26.22
CA SER A 49 14.73 24.57 25.60
C SER A 49 15.09 23.32 26.43
N ASP A 50 14.70 23.26 27.71
CA ASP A 50 15.06 22.16 28.64
C ASP A 50 13.86 21.28 29.04
N VAL A 51 12.78 21.32 28.25
CA VAL A 51 11.56 20.55 28.49
C VAL A 51 11.32 19.61 27.32
N VAL A 52 11.44 18.30 27.58
CA VAL A 52 11.05 17.27 26.64
C VAL A 52 9.54 17.05 26.79
N VAL A 53 8.80 17.41 25.74
CA VAL A 53 7.35 17.22 25.68
C VAL A 53 7.09 15.91 24.96
N THR A 54 6.46 14.97 25.64
CA THR A 54 6.19 13.63 25.09
C THR A 54 4.70 13.35 25.15
N LYS A 55 4.11 12.89 24.04
CA LYS A 55 2.76 12.32 24.05
C LYS A 55 2.86 10.89 24.55
N ALA A 56 2.13 10.56 25.61
CA ALA A 56 2.07 9.21 26.18
C ALA A 56 0.62 8.74 26.17
N GLY A 57 0.24 8.01 25.13
CA GLY A 57 -1.17 7.67 24.87
C GLY A 57 -2.02 8.94 24.68
N GLN A 58 -3.09 9.07 25.48
CA GLN A 58 -3.98 10.24 25.50
C GLN A 58 -3.48 11.38 26.42
N ALA A 59 -2.29 11.25 27.01
CA ALA A 59 -1.72 12.22 27.94
C ALA A 59 -0.58 13.05 27.32
N LEU A 60 -0.42 14.28 27.80
CA LEU A 60 0.74 15.12 27.54
C LEU A 60 1.69 15.04 28.74
N ARG A 61 2.94 14.61 28.53
CA ARG A 61 3.98 14.57 29.56
C ARG A 61 5.04 15.64 29.30
N LEU A 62 5.40 16.37 30.35
CA LEU A 62 6.51 17.31 30.36
C LEU A 62 7.60 16.77 31.27
N LYS A 63 8.76 16.46 30.69
CA LYS A 63 9.94 15.99 31.41
C LYS A 63 11.02 17.05 31.36
N PHE A 64 11.41 17.53 32.53
CA PHE A 64 12.45 18.54 32.68
C PHE A 64 13.82 17.89 32.80
N ALA A 65 14.87 18.60 32.39
CA ALA A 65 16.26 18.11 32.48
C ALA A 65 16.73 17.72 33.90
N ASP A 66 16.03 18.15 34.96
CA ASP A 66 16.31 17.76 36.34
C ASP A 66 15.57 16.48 36.80
N GLY A 67 14.89 15.79 35.88
CA GLY A 67 14.15 14.56 36.14
C GLY A 67 12.74 14.79 36.70
N THR A 68 12.29 16.04 36.86
CA THR A 68 10.89 16.32 37.21
C THR A 68 9.99 15.97 36.04
N GLU A 69 8.90 15.25 36.30
CA GLU A 69 7.92 14.86 35.28
C GLU A 69 6.51 15.30 35.68
N ILE A 70 5.79 15.89 34.75
CA ILE A 70 4.41 16.37 34.93
C ILE A 70 3.56 15.74 33.84
N GLU A 71 2.54 14.98 34.23
CA GLU A 71 1.62 14.32 33.31
C GLU A 71 0.24 14.99 33.33
N PHE A 72 -0.26 15.34 32.15
CA PHE A 72 -1.62 15.80 31.92
C PHE A 72 -2.41 14.65 31.28
N ALA A 73 -3.04 13.83 32.12
CA ALA A 73 -3.87 12.71 31.67
C ALA A 73 -5.11 13.22 30.90
N GLY A 74 -5.44 12.56 29.79
CA GLY A 74 -6.60 12.90 28.94
C GLY A 74 -6.47 14.24 28.20
N PHE A 75 -5.26 14.78 28.06
CA PHE A 75 -5.00 16.05 27.37
C PHE A 75 -5.58 16.08 25.95
N TYR A 76 -5.61 14.93 25.28
CA TYR A 76 -6.07 14.81 23.90
C TYR A 76 -7.51 14.31 23.75
N ASP A 77 -8.22 13.98 24.84
CA ASP A 77 -9.60 13.48 24.80
C ASP A 77 -10.65 14.61 24.68
N GLU A 78 -10.33 15.85 25.10
CA GLU A 78 -11.26 17.00 25.12
C GLU A 78 -10.79 18.19 24.26
N CYS A 79 -10.09 17.93 23.16
CA CYS A 79 -9.74 18.96 22.18
C CYS A 79 -10.82 19.05 21.09
N GLY A 80 -11.65 20.10 21.14
CA GLY A 80 -12.49 20.51 20.01
C GLY A 80 -11.70 21.39 19.03
N ALA A 81 -12.24 21.60 17.83
CA ALA A 81 -11.57 22.28 16.70
C ALA A 81 -10.90 23.64 16.98
N ASN A 82 -11.22 24.31 18.10
CA ASN A 82 -10.69 25.63 18.45
C ASN A 82 -10.17 25.79 19.90
N ALA A 83 -10.16 24.74 20.73
CA ALA A 83 -9.60 24.81 22.09
C ALA A 83 -9.37 23.41 22.70
N CYS A 84 -8.32 23.27 23.52
CA CYS A 84 -8.07 22.11 24.37
C CYS A 84 -8.28 22.48 25.85
N SER A 85 -9.08 21.71 26.57
CA SER A 85 -9.23 21.82 28.03
C SER A 85 -8.62 20.63 28.75
N VAL A 86 -8.00 20.87 29.91
CA VAL A 86 -7.41 19.83 30.76
C VAL A 86 -8.00 19.91 32.16
N THR A 87 -8.45 18.78 32.71
CA THR A 87 -8.93 18.67 34.08
C THR A 87 -7.93 17.92 34.95
N VAL A 88 -7.45 18.54 36.02
CA VAL A 88 -6.66 17.87 37.09
C VAL A 88 -7.56 17.65 38.31
N ALA A 89 -7.58 16.43 38.86
CA ALA A 89 -8.48 16.05 39.95
C ALA A 89 -7.85 16.25 41.35
N GLY A 90 -8.58 16.93 42.26
CA GLY A 90 -8.27 17.02 43.69
C GLY A 90 -9.02 18.15 44.44
N LYS A 91 -9.69 17.79 45.55
CA LYS A 91 -10.75 18.45 46.37
C LYS A 91 -10.74 19.98 46.68
N GLU A 92 -11.95 20.55 46.49
CA GLU A 92 -12.64 21.69 47.15
C GLU A 92 -12.48 23.18 46.69
N SER A 93 -13.60 23.66 46.11
CA SER A 93 -14.32 24.95 46.18
C SER A 93 -13.73 26.30 45.68
N GLY A 94 -14.46 26.87 44.69
CA GLY A 94 -14.64 28.30 44.40
C GLY A 94 -13.99 28.82 43.10
N GLY A 95 -14.77 29.25 42.09
CA GLY A 95 -14.27 29.69 40.76
C GLY A 95 -14.76 31.06 40.28
N TYR A 96 -14.14 31.64 39.23
CA TYR A 96 -14.61 32.77 38.39
C TYR A 96 -13.91 32.84 37.01
N THR A 97 -14.55 33.56 36.07
CA THR A 97 -14.40 33.61 34.59
C THR A 97 -13.42 34.69 34.06
N ILE A 98 -12.87 34.50 32.83
CA ILE A 98 -12.07 35.49 32.07
C ILE A 98 -12.76 35.83 30.73
N GLN A 99 -12.70 37.11 30.31
CA GLN A 99 -12.98 37.59 28.93
C GLN A 99 -11.70 38.17 28.31
N GLY A 100 -11.47 37.93 27.02
CA GLY A 100 -10.23 38.25 26.29
C GLY A 100 -10.34 39.38 25.27
N ASP A 101 -9.20 39.76 24.67
CA ASP A 101 -9.07 40.30 23.30
C ASP A 101 -7.59 40.32 22.84
N THR A 102 -7.39 40.65 21.57
CA THR A 102 -6.39 40.23 20.58
C THR A 102 -5.37 41.32 20.19
N ALA A 103 -4.29 40.87 19.55
CA ALA A 103 -3.63 41.46 18.37
C ALA A 103 -2.15 41.90 18.48
N LEU A 104 -1.48 41.64 17.34
CA LEU A 104 -0.24 42.20 16.76
C LEU A 104 1.10 41.47 16.96
N GLY A 105 1.73 41.17 15.81
CA GLY A 105 3.05 40.55 15.67
C GLY A 105 4.21 41.55 15.60
N ALA A 106 5.43 41.02 15.52
CA ALA A 106 6.63 41.77 15.15
C ALA A 106 7.72 40.84 14.62
N ALA A 107 8.46 41.37 13.65
CA ALA A 107 9.57 40.77 12.93
C ALA A 107 10.88 40.70 13.77
N THR A 108 11.79 39.94 13.19
CA THR A 108 13.10 39.46 13.64
C THR A 108 14.18 40.54 13.82
N SER A 109 15.05 40.31 14.79
CA SER A 109 16.50 40.46 14.61
C SER A 109 17.20 39.43 15.49
N ASP A 110 18.12 38.69 14.87
CA ASP A 110 19.11 37.79 15.48
C ASP A 110 18.78 36.29 15.34
N SER A 111 19.46 35.72 14.34
CA SER A 111 19.94 34.36 14.17
C SER A 111 19.39 33.27 15.11
N GLY A 112 18.42 32.51 14.58
CA GLY A 112 18.14 31.13 14.97
C GLY A 112 16.93 30.94 15.88
N GLN A 113 15.85 30.36 15.33
CA GLN A 113 15.13 29.23 15.94
C GLN A 113 13.98 28.70 15.07
N LEU A 114 13.67 27.43 15.31
CA LEU A 114 12.55 26.62 14.84
C LEU A 114 11.24 27.37 14.58
N VAL A 115 10.57 27.03 13.47
CA VAL A 115 9.15 27.32 13.23
C VAL A 115 8.37 26.02 13.36
N TYR A 116 7.50 25.92 14.37
CA TYR A 116 6.36 25.00 14.33
C TYR A 116 5.12 25.81 13.93
N ALA A 117 4.41 25.36 12.90
CA ALA A 117 3.08 25.87 12.58
C ALA A 117 2.11 24.70 12.43
N TYR A 118 0.97 24.77 13.12
CA TYR A 118 -0.17 23.88 12.92
C TYR A 118 -1.34 24.69 12.35
N GLY A 119 -1.73 24.40 11.10
CA GLY A 119 -2.83 25.04 10.40
C GLY A 119 -3.10 24.34 9.08
N ASP A 120 -4.35 24.43 8.61
CA ASP A 120 -4.78 23.92 7.31
C ASP A 120 -3.98 24.56 6.16
N HIS A 121 -3.90 23.83 5.03
CA HIS A 121 -3.21 24.22 3.80
C HIS A 121 -3.50 25.68 3.35
N ASN A 122 -4.74 26.17 3.54
CA ASN A 122 -5.14 27.53 3.14
C ASN A 122 -4.51 28.62 4.03
N SER A 123 -4.28 28.32 5.31
CA SER A 123 -3.66 29.24 6.27
C SER A 123 -2.14 29.38 6.04
N LEU A 124 -1.49 28.31 5.57
CA LEU A 124 -0.07 28.31 5.17
C LEU A 124 0.15 29.06 3.85
N MET A 125 -0.77 28.92 2.88
CA MET A 125 -0.73 29.63 1.61
C MET A 125 -0.94 31.15 1.76
N ALA A 126 -1.68 31.59 2.77
CA ALA A 126 -1.84 33.01 3.08
C ALA A 126 -0.53 33.69 3.57
N LEU A 127 0.43 32.91 4.09
CA LEU A 127 1.76 33.38 4.47
C LEU A 127 2.67 33.65 3.24
N ALA A 128 2.39 33.04 2.09
CA ALA A 128 3.19 33.15 0.86
C ALA A 128 2.82 34.36 -0.01
N ASN A 129 1.93 35.23 0.45
CA ASN A 129 1.46 36.38 -0.33
C ASN A 129 2.57 37.43 -0.51
N GLY A 130 3.31 37.29 -1.63
CA GLY A 130 4.35 38.23 -2.06
C GLY A 130 5.64 37.60 -2.56
N ASP A 131 5.84 36.28 -2.39
CA ASP A 131 7.08 35.61 -2.80
C ASP A 131 6.83 34.42 -3.73
N SER A 132 7.18 34.59 -5.01
CA SER A 132 6.94 33.60 -6.07
C SER A 132 7.79 32.34 -5.95
N GLY A 133 8.87 32.35 -5.16
CA GLY A 133 9.71 31.16 -4.95
C GLY A 133 9.12 30.18 -3.92
N MET A 134 8.39 30.70 -2.93
CA MET A 134 7.88 29.91 -1.79
C MET A 134 6.58 29.18 -2.11
N SER A 135 5.75 29.76 -2.99
CA SER A 135 4.49 29.18 -3.46
C SER A 135 4.64 27.78 -4.07
N GLY A 136 5.70 27.55 -4.88
CA GLY A 136 5.96 26.25 -5.52
C GLY A 136 6.45 25.16 -4.55
N ALA A 137 7.12 25.55 -3.46
CA ALA A 137 7.58 24.62 -2.43
C ALA A 137 6.45 24.25 -1.44
N LEU A 138 5.58 25.21 -1.13
CA LEU A 138 4.46 25.04 -0.19
C LEU A 138 3.26 24.31 -0.81
N ALA A 139 3.04 24.44 -2.14
CA ALA A 139 1.98 23.72 -2.85
C ALA A 139 2.19 22.18 -2.90
N ARG A 140 3.38 21.69 -2.52
CA ARG A 140 3.73 20.26 -2.49
C ARG A 140 3.58 19.62 -1.11
N LEU A 141 3.21 20.40 -0.09
CA LEU A 141 2.98 19.92 1.27
C LEU A 141 1.49 19.57 1.43
N GLY A 142 1.19 18.27 1.42
CA GLY A 142 -0.10 17.75 1.89
C GLY A 142 -0.23 17.91 3.41
N ASP A 143 -1.47 17.86 3.91
CA ASP A 143 -1.77 18.07 5.33
C ASP A 143 -0.98 17.09 6.21
N GLY A 144 -0.02 17.62 6.98
CA GLY A 144 0.73 16.89 7.99
C GLY A 144 2.13 16.44 7.59
N LEU A 145 3.06 17.36 7.31
CA LEU A 145 4.49 17.06 7.44
C LEU A 145 5.37 18.30 7.68
N VAL A 146 6.38 18.11 8.52
CA VAL A 146 7.45 19.06 8.88
C VAL A 146 8.49 19.10 7.77
N ALA A 147 8.85 20.28 7.26
CA ALA A 147 9.98 20.45 6.35
C ALA A 147 11.20 21.04 7.10
N TYR A 148 12.30 20.30 7.15
CA TYR A 148 13.64 20.82 7.37
C TYR A 148 14.27 21.09 6.00
N VAL A 149 14.74 22.32 5.76
CA VAL A 149 15.53 22.66 4.57
C VAL A 149 17.00 22.77 5.01
N PRO A 150 17.89 21.88 4.55
CA PRO A 150 19.33 22.06 4.74
C PRO A 150 19.80 23.26 3.93
N GLY A 151 20.66 24.09 4.52
CA GLY A 151 21.40 25.10 3.78
C GLY A 151 22.45 24.43 2.91
N ASP A 152 22.27 24.48 1.59
CA ASP A 152 23.32 24.96 0.68
C ASP A 152 22.74 25.27 -0.71
N VAL A 153 22.74 26.56 -1.06
CA VAL A 153 22.46 27.06 -2.40
C VAL A 153 23.68 26.81 -3.29
N SER A 154 23.73 25.61 -3.87
CA SER A 154 24.58 25.32 -5.03
C SER A 154 23.74 25.19 -6.30
N ALA A 155 22.89 26.18 -6.59
CA ALA A 155 22.19 26.30 -7.87
C ALA A 155 21.72 27.75 -8.14
N ILE A 156 22.65 28.71 -8.21
CA ILE A 156 22.43 29.94 -8.98
C ILE A 156 23.64 30.16 -9.87
N ALA A 157 23.70 29.38 -10.95
CA ALA A 157 24.46 29.78 -12.11
C ALA A 157 23.63 30.81 -12.89
N GLY A 158 24.02 32.09 -12.82
CA GLY A 158 23.67 33.07 -13.85
C GLY A 158 23.06 34.38 -13.38
N MET A 159 23.81 35.23 -12.67
CA MET A 159 23.67 36.69 -12.77
C MET A 159 25.04 37.38 -12.65
N SER A 160 25.31 38.32 -13.56
CA SER A 160 26.57 39.04 -13.75
C SER A 160 26.95 39.99 -12.59
N PRO A 161 28.25 40.27 -12.39
CA PRO A 161 28.72 41.18 -11.35
C PRO A 161 28.38 42.64 -11.70
N GLY A 162 27.33 43.20 -11.09
CA GLY A 162 26.91 44.56 -11.37
C GLY A 162 25.74 45.06 -10.53
N ALA A 163 25.76 44.90 -9.21
CA ALA A 163 24.82 45.58 -8.32
C ALA A 163 25.38 45.71 -6.88
N LEU A 164 26.60 46.26 -6.76
CA LEU A 164 27.11 46.82 -5.52
C LEU A 164 27.20 48.34 -5.70
N ALA A 165 26.08 49.06 -5.57
CA ALA A 165 26.07 50.53 -5.47
C ALA A 165 24.73 51.05 -4.92
N GLY A 166 24.77 51.59 -3.69
CA GLY A 166 23.68 52.34 -3.04
C GLY A 166 22.94 51.49 -2.01
N LEU A 167 22.97 51.72 -0.70
CA LEU A 167 23.34 52.87 0.14
C LEU A 167 23.88 52.26 1.46
N GLY A 168 25.13 52.46 1.87
CA GLY A 168 25.54 53.60 2.68
C GLY A 168 25.21 53.44 4.17
N GLY A 169 26.13 52.87 4.96
CA GLY A 169 26.06 52.81 6.43
C GLY A 169 27.02 51.78 7.03
N GLY A 170 28.25 52.20 7.36
CA GLY A 170 29.42 51.32 7.52
C GLY A 170 29.48 50.44 8.77
N LEU A 171 29.98 49.22 8.56
CA LEU A 171 30.68 48.43 9.57
C LEU A 171 32.17 48.52 9.26
N ALA A 172 32.90 49.22 10.13
CA ALA A 172 34.34 49.37 10.04
C ALA A 172 35.03 48.06 10.47
N LEU A 173 35.92 47.57 9.60
CA LEU A 173 37.02 46.70 9.99
C LEU A 173 37.92 47.44 10.98
N ALA A 174 38.11 46.87 12.18
CA ALA A 174 39.26 47.16 13.03
C ALA A 174 40.03 45.86 13.26
N ALA A 175 41.22 45.80 12.65
CA ALA A 175 42.25 44.82 12.97
C ALA A 175 43.14 45.33 14.13
N ALA A 176 43.70 44.38 14.87
CA ALA A 176 44.84 44.45 15.80
C ALA A 176 44.62 45.07 17.20
N GLY A 177 44.79 44.22 18.22
CA GLY A 177 44.97 44.59 19.63
C GLY A 177 44.76 43.39 20.55
N GLY A 178 45.82 42.75 21.02
CA GLY A 178 45.83 41.42 21.65
C GLY A 178 45.04 41.25 22.97
N GLY A 179 44.77 39.98 23.29
CA GLY A 179 44.28 39.52 24.60
C GLY A 179 43.50 38.21 24.47
N GLY A 180 44.15 37.09 24.79
CA GLY A 180 43.68 35.73 24.51
C GLY A 180 42.39 35.30 25.22
N GLY A 181 41.61 34.49 24.50
CA GLY A 181 40.41 33.81 24.98
C GLY A 181 39.65 33.27 23.78
N ALA A 182 40.09 32.12 23.25
CA ALA A 182 39.43 31.45 22.15
C ALA A 182 38.00 31.09 22.57
N SER A 183 37.00 31.79 22.02
CA SER A 183 35.63 31.28 22.00
C SER A 183 35.60 30.20 20.92
N ALA A 184 35.92 28.97 21.31
CA ALA A 184 35.70 27.82 20.46
C ALA A 184 34.22 27.77 20.09
N THR A 185 33.90 27.94 18.80
CA THR A 185 32.63 27.46 18.25
C THR A 185 32.44 26.03 18.74
N ALA A 186 31.33 25.77 19.43
CA ALA A 186 31.03 24.44 19.94
C ALA A 186 31.19 23.44 18.78
N PRO A 187 31.95 22.35 18.95
CA PRO A 187 32.17 21.39 17.88
C PRO A 187 30.83 20.88 17.38
N ILE A 188 30.64 20.82 16.07
CA ILE A 188 29.48 20.19 15.45
C ILE A 188 29.54 18.71 15.84
N VAL A 189 28.62 18.29 16.69
CA VAL A 189 28.50 16.90 17.13
C VAL A 189 27.58 16.19 16.13
N SER A 190 28.09 15.12 15.54
CA SER A 190 27.34 14.21 14.69
C SER A 190 26.81 13.06 15.53
N ILE A 191 25.55 12.72 15.31
CA ILE A 191 24.84 11.66 16.03
C ILE A 191 24.36 10.64 15.02
N VAL A 192 24.59 9.37 15.31
CA VAL A 192 23.99 8.24 14.58
C VAL A 192 22.88 7.71 15.47
N SER A 193 21.63 7.85 15.05
CA SER A 193 20.46 7.30 15.74
C SER A 193 19.70 6.37 14.82
N GLY A 194 18.82 5.53 15.37
CA GLY A 194 17.93 4.73 14.54
C GLY A 194 17.38 3.53 15.28
N THR A 195 16.83 2.60 14.52
CA THR A 195 16.12 1.41 15.03
C THR A 195 16.80 0.13 14.62
N ILE A 196 16.71 -0.91 15.45
CA ILE A 196 16.92 -2.29 15.02
C ILE A 196 15.55 -2.89 14.73
N VAL A 197 15.37 -3.43 13.52
CA VAL A 197 14.09 -4.00 13.10
C VAL A 197 14.29 -5.33 12.37
N ALA A 198 14.39 -6.42 13.13
CA ALA A 198 14.15 -7.77 12.62
C ALA A 198 12.70 -8.26 12.92
N GLY A 199 11.90 -7.34 13.46
CA GLY A 199 10.63 -7.51 14.16
C GLY A 199 10.63 -6.60 15.41
N PRO A 200 9.51 -6.44 16.14
CA PRO A 200 9.48 -5.69 17.39
C PRO A 200 10.49 -6.25 18.41
N VAL A 201 11.34 -5.38 18.98
CA VAL A 201 12.35 -5.77 19.98
C VAL A 201 11.68 -6.21 21.29
N LEU A 202 12.22 -7.25 21.92
CA LEU A 202 11.67 -7.85 23.14
C LEU A 202 12.43 -7.41 24.40
N ALA A 203 11.72 -7.26 25.51
CA ALA A 203 12.35 -6.92 26.78
C ALA A 203 13.40 -7.97 27.19
N GLY A 204 14.62 -7.51 27.54
CA GLY A 204 15.71 -8.40 27.92
C GLY A 204 16.56 -8.95 26.76
N HIS A 205 16.37 -8.40 25.56
CA HIS A 205 17.15 -8.68 24.34
C HIS A 205 18.67 -8.59 24.58
N GLY A 206 19.17 -7.51 25.20
CA GLY A 206 20.61 -7.31 25.41
C GLY A 206 21.43 -6.99 24.15
N LEU A 207 20.76 -6.74 23.02
CA LEU A 207 21.33 -6.03 21.87
C LEU A 207 21.97 -4.68 22.23
N SER A 208 23.09 -4.41 21.57
CA SER A 208 23.79 -3.12 21.53
C SER A 208 24.24 -2.81 20.10
N VAL A 209 24.56 -1.54 19.82
CA VAL A 209 25.05 -1.11 18.52
C VAL A 209 26.45 -0.54 18.66
N GLU A 210 27.37 -1.02 17.84
CA GLU A 210 28.71 -0.48 17.68
C GLU A 210 28.83 0.23 16.33
N VAL A 211 29.25 1.50 16.35
CA VAL A 211 29.41 2.30 15.14
C VAL A 211 30.90 2.42 14.80
N TYR A 212 31.26 1.97 13.61
CA TYR A 212 32.62 1.99 13.08
C TYR A 212 32.76 2.99 11.93
N ALA A 213 33.99 3.45 11.69
CA ALA A 213 34.35 4.20 10.49
C ALA A 213 34.35 3.30 9.24
N ALA A 214 34.45 3.91 8.06
CA ALA A 214 34.49 3.27 6.74
C ALA A 214 35.45 2.07 6.57
N ASN A 215 36.48 1.94 7.43
CA ASN A 215 37.43 0.83 7.40
C ASN A 215 36.96 -0.43 8.13
N GLY A 216 35.82 -0.39 8.82
CA GLY A 216 35.26 -1.52 9.57
C GLY A 216 35.99 -1.88 10.86
N THR A 217 37.06 -1.18 11.23
CA THR A 217 37.91 -1.50 12.40
C THR A 217 38.02 -0.37 13.42
N THR A 218 37.83 0.88 13.01
CA THR A 218 37.92 2.03 13.92
C THR A 218 36.55 2.28 14.56
N LEU A 219 36.41 1.90 15.84
CA LEU A 219 35.22 2.15 16.63
C LEU A 219 35.06 3.66 16.92
N LEU A 220 33.91 4.22 16.58
CA LEU A 220 33.53 5.61 16.80
C LEU A 220 32.66 5.78 18.05
N GLY A 221 31.85 4.79 18.38
CA GLY A 221 31.03 4.79 19.58
C GLY A 221 30.14 3.55 19.71
N THR A 222 29.50 3.42 20.86
CA THR A 222 28.62 2.30 21.19
C THR A 222 27.35 2.81 21.88
N ALA A 223 26.22 2.16 21.66
CA ALA A 223 24.97 2.44 22.37
C ALA A 223 24.26 1.14 22.76
N THR A 224 23.57 1.16 23.89
CA THR A 224 22.56 0.14 24.22
C THR A 224 21.30 0.41 23.43
N VAL A 225 20.59 -0.64 23.05
CA VAL A 225 19.29 -0.56 22.40
C VAL A 225 18.22 -0.48 23.48
N ASP A 226 17.22 0.38 23.31
CA ASP A 226 16.11 0.52 24.25
C ASP A 226 14.95 -0.45 23.96
N GLU A 227 13.92 -0.42 24.82
CA GLU A 227 12.75 -1.30 24.71
C GLU A 227 11.93 -1.12 23.42
N ASN A 228 12.12 -0.02 22.70
CA ASN A 228 11.49 0.24 21.41
C ASN A 228 12.43 -0.05 20.23
N GLY A 229 13.57 -0.70 20.48
CA GLY A 229 14.58 -0.98 19.48
C GLY A 229 15.40 0.23 19.05
N GLN A 230 15.30 1.36 19.74
CA GLN A 230 15.99 2.60 19.36
C GLN A 230 17.40 2.65 19.96
N PHE A 231 18.32 3.29 19.25
CA PHE A 231 19.67 3.57 19.74
C PHE A 231 20.13 4.97 19.35
N THR A 232 21.11 5.50 20.07
CA THR A 232 21.73 6.80 19.77
C THR A 232 23.20 6.79 20.14
N VAL A 233 24.07 6.98 19.15
CA VAL A 233 25.53 7.01 19.28
C VAL A 233 26.06 8.38 18.89
N ASN A 234 26.79 9.01 19.81
CA ASN A 234 27.54 10.23 19.51
C ASN A 234 28.88 9.86 18.87
N VAL A 235 29.08 10.22 17.60
CA VAL A 235 30.32 9.96 16.85
C VAL A 235 31.25 11.18 16.80
N GLY A 236 31.01 12.17 17.65
CA GLY A 236 31.81 13.40 17.74
C GLY A 236 31.73 14.20 16.45
N SER A 237 32.84 14.77 15.99
CA SER A 237 32.91 15.54 14.75
C SER A 237 33.14 14.69 13.49
N TYR A 238 32.81 13.40 13.54
CA TYR A 238 33.07 12.48 12.43
C TYR A 238 32.14 12.77 11.24
N VAL A 239 32.72 12.84 10.03
CA VAL A 239 32.02 13.04 8.76
C VAL A 239 32.54 11.99 7.78
N GLY A 240 31.64 11.30 7.10
CA GLY A 240 31.98 10.21 6.19
C GLY A 240 31.13 8.97 6.42
N VAL A 241 31.56 7.83 5.86
CA VAL A 241 30.83 6.57 5.97
C VAL A 241 30.94 6.01 7.38
N VAL A 242 29.80 5.63 7.95
CA VAL A 242 29.69 4.88 9.19
C VAL A 242 29.12 3.49 8.91
N ILE A 243 29.51 2.53 9.74
CA ILE A 243 29.04 1.15 9.74
C ILE A 243 28.47 0.88 11.14
N ALA A 244 27.15 0.76 11.26
CA ALA A 244 26.50 0.39 12.51
C ALA A 244 26.32 -1.13 12.53
N LYS A 245 26.83 -1.80 13.56
CA LYS A 245 26.74 -3.26 13.75
C LYS A 245 25.98 -3.58 15.01
N VAL A 246 25.07 -4.55 14.94
CA VAL A 246 24.42 -5.10 16.12
C VAL A 246 25.34 -6.08 16.81
N VAL A 247 25.43 -5.98 18.13
CA VAL A 247 26.12 -6.93 19.00
C VAL A 247 25.10 -7.46 19.99
N ASP A 248 24.87 -8.76 19.94
CA ASP A 248 24.10 -9.49 20.94
C ASP A 248 25.05 -9.96 22.07
N ALA A 249 24.62 -9.70 23.31
CA ALA A 249 25.37 -9.98 24.52
C ALA A 249 24.88 -11.23 25.27
N ASN A 250 23.76 -11.85 24.87
CA ASN A 250 23.24 -13.02 25.53
C ASN A 250 22.67 -14.06 24.54
N SER A 251 21.59 -14.74 24.89
CA SER A 251 20.96 -15.77 24.04
C SER A 251 19.46 -15.84 24.31
N ASN A 252 18.91 -14.75 24.83
CA ASN A 252 17.48 -14.60 25.04
C ASN A 252 16.84 -14.22 23.70
N ALA A 253 15.53 -14.36 23.61
CA ALA A 253 14.83 -13.83 22.44
C ALA A 253 15.02 -12.30 22.37
N ASP A 254 15.49 -11.83 21.21
CA ASP A 254 15.82 -10.44 20.93
C ASP A 254 14.67 -9.68 20.29
N TYR A 255 13.97 -10.34 19.35
CA TYR A 255 12.88 -9.74 18.58
C TYR A 255 11.76 -10.75 18.36
N MET A 256 10.58 -10.25 18.03
CA MET A 256 9.44 -11.08 17.63
C MET A 256 9.55 -11.43 16.15
N ASP A 257 9.58 -12.73 15.82
CA ASP A 257 9.59 -13.18 14.43
C ASP A 257 8.21 -13.01 13.78
N GLU A 258 8.15 -12.25 12.68
CA GLU A 258 6.90 -11.91 11.98
C GLU A 258 6.16 -13.15 11.48
N SER A 259 6.88 -14.20 11.06
CA SER A 259 6.27 -15.40 10.48
C SER A 259 5.64 -16.35 11.50
N THR A 260 6.21 -16.40 12.71
CA THR A 260 5.81 -17.35 13.75
C THR A 260 5.15 -16.70 14.96
N GLY A 261 5.19 -15.37 15.08
CA GLY A 261 4.73 -14.64 16.27
C GLY A 261 5.45 -15.10 17.54
N SER A 262 6.68 -15.60 17.41
CA SER A 262 7.49 -16.15 18.50
C SER A 262 8.78 -15.37 18.67
N GLY A 263 9.23 -15.24 19.92
CA GLY A 263 10.50 -14.58 20.19
C GLY A 263 11.69 -15.38 19.64
N LYS A 264 12.59 -14.68 18.95
CA LYS A 264 13.78 -15.26 18.30
C LYS A 264 15.05 -14.55 18.76
N ASP A 265 16.08 -15.34 19.00
CA ASP A 265 17.45 -14.91 19.33
C ASP A 265 18.19 -14.52 18.03
N LEU A 266 18.99 -13.46 18.06
CA LEU A 266 19.69 -12.98 16.87
C LEU A 266 20.81 -13.94 16.47
N ASN A 267 20.66 -14.59 15.31
CA ASN A 267 21.63 -15.56 14.80
C ASN A 267 22.33 -15.13 13.50
N ALA A 268 22.29 -13.84 13.17
CA ALA A 268 22.97 -13.26 12.01
C ALA A 268 23.72 -11.98 12.37
N THR A 269 24.69 -11.61 11.55
CA THR A 269 25.43 -10.35 11.71
C THR A 269 24.62 -9.23 11.06
N LEU A 270 23.77 -8.54 11.84
CA LEU A 270 23.03 -7.39 11.34
C LEU A 270 23.87 -6.12 11.36
N MET A 271 23.82 -5.39 10.26
CA MET A 271 24.56 -4.14 10.10
C MET A 271 23.88 -3.19 9.12
N ALA A 272 24.27 -1.93 9.16
CA ALA A 272 23.83 -0.92 8.21
C ALA A 272 24.95 0.08 7.92
N THR A 273 24.98 0.60 6.70
CA THR A 273 25.97 1.60 6.27
C THR A 273 25.29 2.90 5.88
N ALA A 274 25.81 4.02 6.36
CA ALA A 274 25.27 5.35 6.06
C ALA A 274 26.39 6.38 5.88
N VAL A 275 26.06 7.52 5.26
CA VAL A 275 26.99 8.64 5.10
C VAL A 275 26.59 9.77 6.03
N VAL A 276 27.47 10.13 6.97
CA VAL A 276 27.27 11.27 7.87
C VAL A 276 27.71 12.56 7.15
N PRO A 277 26.81 13.52 6.90
CA PRO A 277 27.14 14.76 6.19
C PRO A 277 27.74 15.86 7.11
N GLY A 278 27.88 15.59 8.42
CA GLY A 278 28.30 16.58 9.43
C GLY A 278 27.19 17.00 10.39
N GLY A 279 26.32 16.07 10.75
CA GLY A 279 25.17 16.28 11.62
C GLY A 279 24.55 14.94 12.03
N ASN A 280 23.25 14.91 12.32
CA ASN A 280 22.57 13.69 12.68
C ASN A 280 22.27 12.84 11.45
N VAL A 281 22.34 11.52 11.58
CA VAL A 281 21.91 10.55 10.57
C VAL A 281 21.04 9.49 11.24
N THR A 282 19.95 9.12 10.59
CA THR A 282 19.10 7.99 10.98
C THR A 282 19.57 6.73 10.26
N VAL A 283 19.59 5.59 10.96
CA VAL A 283 19.99 4.30 10.41
C VAL A 283 19.09 3.19 10.96
N ASN A 284 18.26 2.62 10.10
CA ASN A 284 17.58 1.36 10.40
C ASN A 284 18.55 0.18 10.21
N ILE A 285 18.60 -0.74 11.17
CA ILE A 285 19.44 -1.93 11.11
C ILE A 285 18.54 -3.18 11.03
N ASN A 286 18.57 -3.84 9.88
CA ASN A 286 17.74 -5.00 9.57
C ASN A 286 18.38 -5.86 8.47
N VAL A 287 17.66 -6.89 8.01
CA VAL A 287 18.08 -7.79 6.94
C VAL A 287 18.40 -7.03 5.64
N LEU A 288 17.57 -6.06 5.24
CA LEU A 288 17.76 -5.29 4.00
C LEU A 288 18.94 -4.32 4.08
N THR A 289 19.11 -3.61 5.19
CA THR A 289 20.28 -2.72 5.36
C THR A 289 21.57 -3.51 5.51
N THR A 290 21.50 -4.76 5.95
CA THR A 290 22.61 -5.70 5.91
C THR A 290 22.93 -6.13 4.47
N VAL A 291 21.93 -6.50 3.66
CA VAL A 291 22.11 -6.79 2.23
C VAL A 291 22.74 -5.59 1.50
N ALA A 292 22.27 -4.37 1.78
CA ALA A 292 22.86 -3.15 1.23
C ALA A 292 24.32 -2.96 1.67
N ALA A 293 24.65 -3.25 2.93
CA ALA A 293 26.02 -3.20 3.42
C ALA A 293 26.96 -4.21 2.70
N LEU A 294 26.48 -5.44 2.47
CA LEU A 294 27.23 -6.42 1.67
C LEU A 294 27.48 -5.91 0.26
N LYS A 295 26.46 -5.33 -0.39
CA LYS A 295 26.60 -4.74 -1.73
C LYS A 295 27.45 -3.46 -1.77
N ALA A 296 27.58 -2.76 -0.65
CA ALA A 296 28.51 -1.64 -0.53
C ALA A 296 29.98 -2.08 -0.48
N GLY A 297 30.25 -3.37 -0.20
CA GLY A 297 31.58 -3.99 -0.14
C GLY A 297 31.97 -4.63 1.19
N MET A 298 31.00 -4.88 2.08
CA MET A 298 31.22 -5.63 3.33
C MET A 298 31.14 -7.15 3.11
N ASN A 299 31.80 -7.92 3.96
CA ASN A 299 31.69 -9.38 4.01
C ASN A 299 30.57 -9.81 4.99
N SER A 300 30.05 -11.02 4.82
CA SER A 300 28.99 -11.59 5.69
C SER A 300 29.39 -11.74 7.16
N ASP A 301 30.69 -11.78 7.48
CA ASP A 301 31.21 -11.75 8.86
C ASP A 301 31.30 -10.32 9.44
N GLY A 302 30.81 -9.31 8.72
CA GLY A 302 30.87 -7.90 9.09
C GLY A 302 32.23 -7.25 8.90
N THR A 303 33.23 -7.95 8.34
CA THR A 303 34.53 -7.35 8.04
C THR A 303 34.49 -6.54 6.73
N VAL A 304 35.47 -5.64 6.58
CA VAL A 304 35.60 -4.78 5.40
C VAL A 304 36.96 -5.06 4.76
N GLY A 305 36.98 -5.61 3.55
CA GLY A 305 38.22 -5.87 2.82
C GLY A 305 38.88 -4.58 2.32
N THR A 306 38.08 -3.67 1.76
CA THR A 306 38.48 -2.35 1.29
C THR A 306 37.55 -1.28 1.86
N ALA A 307 38.12 -0.20 2.39
CA ALA A 307 37.35 0.86 3.02
C ALA A 307 36.22 1.37 2.11
N LEU A 308 35.02 1.44 2.68
CA LEU A 308 33.81 1.84 1.96
C LEU A 308 33.88 3.31 1.55
N THR A 309 33.22 3.65 0.44
CA THR A 309 33.14 5.02 -0.06
C THR A 309 31.72 5.54 0.06
N SER A 310 31.53 6.85 0.18
CA SER A 310 30.18 7.45 0.19
C SER A 310 29.37 7.06 -1.06
N THR A 311 30.04 6.95 -2.21
CA THR A 311 29.40 6.50 -3.46
C THR A 311 28.95 5.05 -3.39
N SER A 312 29.80 4.12 -2.94
CA SER A 312 29.42 2.71 -2.86
C SER A 312 28.28 2.47 -1.86
N VAL A 313 28.30 3.18 -0.72
CA VAL A 313 27.24 3.12 0.29
C VAL A 313 25.93 3.69 -0.25
N ASN A 314 25.93 4.90 -0.81
CA ASN A 314 24.69 5.50 -1.34
C ASN A 314 24.12 4.68 -2.50
N ASN A 315 24.97 4.20 -3.41
CA ASN A 315 24.55 3.35 -4.51
C ASN A 315 23.92 2.05 -4.01
N ALA A 316 24.56 1.37 -3.06
CA ALA A 316 24.04 0.11 -2.52
C ALA A 316 22.73 0.28 -1.75
N ASN A 317 22.62 1.32 -0.91
CA ASN A 317 21.39 1.63 -0.19
C ASN A 317 20.24 1.94 -1.16
N ASN A 318 20.47 2.83 -2.14
CA ASN A 318 19.45 3.22 -3.12
C ASN A 318 19.06 2.05 -4.04
N ALA A 319 20.05 1.27 -4.50
CA ALA A 319 19.80 0.12 -5.36
C ALA A 319 19.03 -0.97 -4.63
N THR A 320 19.36 -1.22 -3.36
CA THR A 320 18.61 -2.18 -2.54
C THR A 320 17.20 -1.66 -2.28
N ALA A 321 17.01 -0.38 -1.90
CA ALA A 321 15.67 0.21 -1.77
C ALA A 321 14.84 -0.01 -3.05
N ALA A 322 15.40 0.35 -4.20
CA ALA A 322 14.74 0.22 -5.50
C ALA A 322 14.42 -1.22 -5.89
N ALA A 323 15.31 -2.18 -5.61
CA ALA A 323 15.10 -3.60 -5.92
C ALA A 323 13.92 -4.21 -5.14
N PHE A 324 13.64 -3.65 -3.96
CA PHE A 324 12.52 -4.00 -3.10
C PHE A 324 11.41 -2.95 -3.14
N GLY A 325 11.36 -2.09 -4.16
CA GLY A 325 10.35 -1.03 -4.36
C GLY A 325 10.10 -0.13 -3.13
N LEU A 326 11.10 0.03 -2.27
CA LEU A 326 11.07 0.93 -1.12
C LEU A 326 11.61 2.32 -1.50
N THR A 327 11.11 3.35 -0.80
CA THR A 327 11.55 4.73 -1.04
C THR A 327 12.92 5.02 -0.40
N ASP A 328 13.14 4.54 0.84
CA ASP A 328 14.38 4.70 1.59
C ASP A 328 14.57 3.51 2.54
N LEU A 329 15.81 3.10 2.82
CA LEU A 329 16.11 2.03 3.78
C LEU A 329 16.46 2.54 5.17
N LEU A 330 17.00 3.76 5.29
CA LEU A 330 17.68 4.29 6.47
C LEU A 330 16.81 5.16 7.36
N ASP A 331 15.96 6.01 6.78
CA ASP A 331 15.15 7.01 7.51
C ASP A 331 13.63 6.78 7.39
N GLU A 332 13.21 5.75 6.66
CA GLU A 332 11.81 5.38 6.56
C GLU A 332 11.32 4.78 7.89
N THR A 333 10.13 5.19 8.34
CA THR A 333 9.51 4.56 9.52
C THR A 333 9.04 3.16 9.14
N ILE A 334 9.24 2.16 9.99
CA ILE A 334 8.84 0.78 9.70
C ILE A 334 7.62 0.42 10.53
N VAL A 335 6.58 -0.11 9.89
CA VAL A 335 5.38 -0.65 10.55
C VAL A 335 5.35 -2.16 10.35
N THR A 336 5.68 -2.90 11.41
CA THR A 336 5.72 -4.38 11.43
C THR A 336 4.31 -5.00 11.37
N THR A 337 4.22 -6.24 10.89
CA THR A 337 2.93 -6.96 10.77
C THR A 337 2.48 -7.53 12.12
N VAL A 338 3.43 -7.85 12.99
CA VAL A 338 3.18 -8.29 14.37
C VAL A 338 3.52 -7.23 15.41
N ASP A 339 2.90 -7.33 16.59
CA ASP A 339 3.23 -6.55 17.78
C ASP A 339 4.24 -7.26 18.70
N THR A 340 4.65 -6.61 19.79
CA THR A 340 5.60 -7.17 20.77
C THR A 340 5.09 -8.41 21.52
N THR A 341 3.82 -8.77 21.35
CA THR A 341 3.20 -9.98 21.92
C THR A 341 3.01 -11.10 20.90
N GLY A 342 3.38 -10.86 19.63
CA GLY A 342 3.20 -11.80 18.52
C GLY A 342 1.78 -11.78 17.93
N GLY A 343 0.95 -10.80 18.30
CA GLY A 343 -0.38 -10.58 17.71
C GLY A 343 -0.31 -9.69 16.48
N THR A 344 -1.42 -9.59 15.73
CA THR A 344 -1.53 -8.66 14.59
C THR A 344 -1.37 -7.21 15.04
N ASN A 345 -0.49 -6.46 14.39
CA ASN A 345 -0.30 -5.04 14.69
C ASN A 345 -1.47 -4.22 14.12
N SER A 346 -2.18 -3.48 14.97
CA SER A 346 -3.29 -2.62 14.54
C SER A 346 -2.89 -1.43 13.68
N ALA A 347 -1.60 -1.08 13.65
CA ALA A 347 -1.07 -0.03 12.80
C ALA A 347 -0.74 -0.51 11.38
N TYR A 348 -0.72 -1.83 11.14
CA TYR A 348 -0.56 -2.43 9.83
C TYR A 348 -1.95 -2.77 9.27
N ASP A 349 -2.42 -1.98 8.31
CA ASP A 349 -3.72 -2.18 7.67
C ASP A 349 -3.52 -2.42 6.17
N THR A 350 -4.17 -3.47 5.65
CA THR A 350 -4.07 -3.81 4.22
C THR A 350 -5.30 -3.35 3.43
N THR A 351 -6.29 -2.73 4.10
CA THR A 351 -7.60 -2.41 3.53
C THR A 351 -7.69 -1.01 2.91
N ASP A 352 -6.80 -0.10 3.26
CA ASP A 352 -6.70 1.26 2.71
C ASP A 352 -5.55 1.45 1.71
N GLY A 353 -4.82 0.36 1.43
CA GLY A 353 -3.61 0.36 0.61
C GLY A 353 -2.39 0.70 1.45
N LEU A 354 -1.26 0.01 1.21
CA LEU A 354 -0.10 0.14 2.08
C LEU A 354 0.64 1.47 1.92
N SER A 355 0.87 2.14 3.04
CA SER A 355 1.86 3.21 3.15
C SER A 355 3.29 2.70 2.94
N ASN A 356 4.24 3.59 2.68
CA ASN A 356 5.67 3.24 2.57
C ASN A 356 6.19 2.46 3.80
N ALA A 357 5.70 2.83 4.98
CA ALA A 357 6.10 2.21 6.23
C ALA A 357 5.59 0.78 6.38
N GLU A 358 4.36 0.53 5.93
CA GLU A 358 3.76 -0.81 5.91
C GLU A 358 4.37 -1.65 4.79
N GLN A 359 4.70 -1.08 3.63
CA GLN A 359 5.42 -1.78 2.56
C GLN A 359 6.79 -2.27 3.04
N TYR A 360 7.51 -1.45 3.81
CA TYR A 360 8.77 -1.88 4.39
C TYR A 360 8.55 -3.05 5.37
N GLY A 361 7.58 -2.93 6.29
CA GLY A 361 7.26 -4.02 7.22
C GLY A 361 6.83 -5.31 6.52
N ALA A 362 6.04 -5.20 5.44
CA ALA A 362 5.63 -6.30 4.57
C ALA A 362 6.83 -7.04 3.97
N VAL A 363 7.83 -6.32 3.44
CA VAL A 363 9.06 -6.94 2.91
C VAL A 363 9.85 -7.64 4.01
N LEU A 364 9.98 -7.03 5.19
CA LEU A 364 10.65 -7.67 6.33
C LEU A 364 9.91 -8.93 6.82
N ALA A 365 8.58 -8.91 6.80
CA ALA A 365 7.74 -10.05 7.16
C ALA A 365 7.92 -11.23 6.18
N ALA A 366 8.06 -10.95 4.89
CA ALA A 366 8.38 -11.99 3.90
C ALA A 366 9.80 -12.53 4.04
N LEU A 367 10.77 -11.68 4.37
CA LEU A 367 12.14 -12.11 4.68
C LEU A 367 12.19 -12.99 5.94
N SER A 368 11.41 -12.67 6.97
CA SER A 368 11.22 -13.53 8.15
C SER A 368 10.60 -14.88 7.77
N GLY A 369 9.60 -14.90 6.90
CA GLY A 369 9.05 -16.15 6.36
C GLY A 369 10.07 -16.97 5.55
N ALA A 370 10.91 -16.31 4.76
CA ALA A 370 11.98 -16.96 3.98
C ALA A 370 13.05 -17.57 4.90
N ASP A 371 13.40 -16.87 5.97
CA ASP A 371 14.26 -17.35 7.04
C ASP A 371 13.69 -18.61 7.72
N ALA A 372 12.38 -18.64 7.99
CA ALA A 372 11.73 -19.84 8.50
C ALA A 372 11.79 -21.04 7.51
N ASN A 373 11.91 -20.80 6.20
CA ASN A 373 12.15 -21.87 5.20
C ASN A 373 13.61 -22.35 5.21
N ASN A 374 14.55 -21.50 5.63
CA ASN A 374 15.97 -21.82 5.81
C ASN A 374 16.28 -22.37 7.21
N ALA A 375 15.34 -23.08 7.82
CA ALA A 375 15.43 -23.63 9.18
C ALA A 375 15.68 -22.56 10.27
N GLY A 376 15.35 -21.30 10.00
CA GLY A 376 15.56 -20.18 10.90
C GLY A 376 16.99 -19.61 10.87
N ASP A 377 17.79 -19.91 9.85
CA ASP A 377 19.09 -19.25 9.61
C ASP A 377 18.92 -17.91 8.87
N VAL A 378 18.96 -16.81 9.63
CA VAL A 378 18.80 -15.46 9.08
C VAL A 378 19.98 -15.09 8.17
N GLN A 379 21.19 -15.57 8.48
CA GLN A 379 22.38 -15.25 7.69
C GLN A 379 22.33 -15.93 6.32
N ALA A 380 21.87 -17.18 6.26
CA ALA A 380 21.64 -17.87 4.99
C ALA A 380 20.63 -17.12 4.09
N THR A 381 19.58 -16.56 4.70
CA THR A 381 18.59 -15.74 3.99
C THR A 381 19.21 -14.44 3.47
N ILE A 382 19.98 -13.75 4.29
CA ILE A 382 20.73 -12.54 3.89
C ILE A 382 21.64 -12.85 2.69
N ASP A 383 22.44 -13.91 2.79
CA ASP A 383 23.41 -14.28 1.76
C ASP A 383 22.70 -14.66 0.45
N SER A 384 21.61 -15.43 0.51
CA SER A 384 20.81 -15.80 -0.67
C SER A 384 20.19 -14.60 -1.38
N ILE A 385 19.65 -13.65 -0.60
CA ILE A 385 19.05 -12.43 -1.14
C ILE A 385 20.13 -11.50 -1.69
N ALA A 386 21.26 -11.39 -1.00
CA ALA A 386 22.41 -10.64 -1.49
C ALA A 386 22.91 -11.23 -2.80
N ASP A 387 23.12 -12.54 -2.90
CA ASP A 387 23.61 -13.18 -4.14
C ASP A 387 22.69 -12.91 -5.34
N GLY A 388 21.37 -12.95 -5.14
CA GLY A 388 20.40 -12.66 -6.21
C GLY A 388 20.19 -11.17 -6.51
N LEU A 389 20.75 -10.25 -5.71
CA LEU A 389 20.67 -8.80 -5.96
C LEU A 389 21.84 -8.30 -6.80
N THR A 390 21.57 -7.77 -7.98
CA THR A 390 22.56 -7.06 -8.80
C THR A 390 22.46 -5.55 -8.58
N VAL A 391 23.58 -4.87 -8.35
CA VAL A 391 23.66 -3.42 -8.18
C VAL A 391 24.43 -2.78 -9.33
N SER A 392 23.82 -1.82 -10.02
CA SER A 392 24.43 -1.02 -11.08
C SER A 392 24.17 0.47 -10.80
N GLY A 393 25.14 1.18 -10.22
CA GLY A 393 24.90 2.54 -9.73
C GLY A 393 23.81 2.53 -8.64
N SER A 394 22.81 3.40 -8.75
CA SER A 394 21.67 3.44 -7.83
C SER A 394 20.52 2.52 -8.22
N THR A 395 20.65 1.71 -9.28
CA THR A 395 19.61 0.75 -9.69
C THR A 395 19.97 -0.64 -9.17
N GLY A 396 19.03 -1.33 -8.56
CA GLY A 396 19.16 -2.71 -8.13
C GLY A 396 18.11 -3.59 -8.77
N THR A 397 18.46 -4.85 -9.06
CA THR A 397 17.57 -5.85 -9.66
C THR A 397 17.71 -7.19 -8.96
N LEU A 398 16.59 -7.79 -8.57
CA LEU A 398 16.56 -9.15 -8.06
C LEU A 398 16.46 -10.16 -9.20
N ASP A 399 17.19 -11.26 -9.10
CA ASP A 399 17.02 -12.41 -9.97
C ASP A 399 15.79 -13.26 -9.57
N SER A 400 15.47 -14.26 -10.40
CA SER A 400 14.33 -15.13 -10.14
C SER A 400 14.46 -15.93 -8.85
N SER A 401 15.68 -16.30 -8.44
CA SER A 401 15.90 -17.09 -7.22
C SER A 401 15.61 -16.27 -5.96
N ALA A 402 16.03 -15.01 -5.93
CA ALA A 402 15.73 -14.11 -4.82
C ALA A 402 14.24 -13.76 -4.77
N ILE A 403 13.60 -13.56 -5.92
CA ILE A 403 12.15 -13.33 -6.01
C ILE A 403 11.38 -14.56 -5.50
N ASP A 404 11.73 -15.77 -5.94
CA ASP A 404 11.09 -17.01 -5.49
C ASP A 404 11.25 -17.20 -3.97
N THR A 405 12.40 -16.85 -3.42
CA THR A 405 12.68 -16.89 -1.98
C THR A 405 11.76 -15.95 -1.20
N LEU A 406 11.57 -14.72 -1.69
CA LEU A 406 10.67 -13.74 -1.08
C LEU A 406 9.20 -14.16 -1.16
N ILE A 407 8.75 -14.68 -2.31
CA ILE A 407 7.38 -15.17 -2.49
C ILE A 407 7.11 -16.36 -1.57
N ALA A 408 8.04 -17.32 -1.49
CA ALA A 408 7.94 -18.46 -0.59
C ALA A 408 7.90 -18.03 0.89
N GLY A 409 8.61 -16.95 1.24
CA GLY A 409 8.55 -16.35 2.57
C GLY A 409 7.22 -15.65 2.85
N ALA A 410 6.72 -14.85 1.91
CA ALA A 410 5.43 -14.16 2.02
C ALA A 410 4.27 -15.14 2.25
N HIS A 411 4.24 -16.25 1.50
CA HIS A 411 3.24 -17.32 1.69
C HIS A 411 3.25 -17.92 3.10
N ARG A 412 4.41 -17.91 3.76
CA ARG A 412 4.56 -18.50 5.09
C ARG A 412 4.05 -17.57 6.19
N THR A 413 4.24 -16.26 6.02
CA THR A 413 3.82 -15.25 7.00
C THR A 413 2.32 -14.95 6.92
N ASP A 414 1.68 -15.13 5.76
CA ASP A 414 0.23 -14.99 5.60
C ASP A 414 -0.41 -16.19 4.86
N PRO A 415 -0.61 -17.32 5.56
CA PRO A 415 -1.20 -18.53 4.98
C PRO A 415 -2.72 -18.45 4.76
N SER A 416 -3.40 -17.40 5.25
CA SER A 416 -4.86 -17.24 5.22
C SER A 416 -5.37 -16.18 4.25
N ASN A 417 -4.51 -15.35 3.68
CA ASN A 417 -4.89 -14.24 2.79
C ASN A 417 -3.91 -14.08 1.61
N SER A 418 -3.72 -15.15 0.84
CA SER A 418 -2.69 -15.32 -0.20
C SER A 418 -2.88 -14.51 -1.49
N GLN A 419 -3.25 -13.25 -1.40
CA GLN A 419 -3.17 -12.32 -2.54
C GLN A 419 -2.44 -11.04 -2.12
N ASN A 420 -2.69 -10.44 -0.96
CA ASN A 420 -2.17 -9.09 -0.70
C ASN A 420 -0.63 -9.01 -0.58
N LEU A 421 0.03 -9.76 0.31
CA LEU A 421 1.48 -9.65 0.52
C LEU A 421 2.31 -10.18 -0.67
N VAL A 422 1.83 -11.25 -1.31
CA VAL A 422 2.45 -11.81 -2.54
C VAL A 422 2.24 -10.87 -3.72
N ASP A 423 1.07 -10.22 -3.85
CA ASP A 423 0.82 -9.21 -4.88
C ASP A 423 1.63 -7.93 -4.60
N ILE A 424 1.79 -7.52 -3.34
CA ILE A 424 2.66 -6.41 -2.94
C ILE A 424 4.10 -6.73 -3.32
N ILE A 425 4.65 -7.88 -2.91
CA ILE A 425 6.04 -8.24 -3.22
C ILE A 425 6.22 -8.45 -4.72
N SER A 426 5.28 -9.13 -5.39
CA SER A 426 5.32 -9.30 -6.85
C SER A 426 5.25 -7.96 -7.56
N ASN A 427 4.41 -7.01 -7.14
CA ASN A 427 4.30 -5.67 -7.74
C ASN A 427 5.53 -4.79 -7.44
N THR A 428 6.17 -5.01 -6.29
CA THR A 428 7.30 -4.25 -5.76
C THR A 428 8.66 -4.76 -6.29
N THR A 429 8.86 -6.06 -6.46
CA THR A 429 10.11 -6.68 -6.97
C THR A 429 10.13 -6.88 -8.49
N THR A 430 9.00 -6.75 -9.19
CA THR A 430 8.94 -6.79 -10.66
C THR A 430 9.14 -5.42 -11.32
N GLN A 431 9.32 -4.35 -10.54
CA GLN A 431 9.38 -2.97 -11.02
C GLN A 431 10.79 -2.38 -11.23
N THR A 432 11.85 -3.18 -11.38
CA THR A 432 13.19 -2.64 -11.70
C THR A 432 14.00 -3.38 -12.75
N SER A 433 13.39 -4.21 -13.60
CA SER A 433 13.82 -4.38 -15.00
C SER A 433 12.77 -5.12 -15.81
N ALA A 434 12.28 -4.48 -16.87
CA ALA A 434 12.00 -5.17 -18.13
C ALA A 434 11.12 -6.44 -18.10
N ASN A 435 10.00 -6.46 -17.35
CA ASN A 435 8.96 -7.44 -17.64
C ASN A 435 7.75 -6.76 -18.28
N ILE A 436 7.80 -6.68 -19.60
CA ILE A 436 6.61 -6.45 -20.39
C ILE A 436 5.73 -7.68 -20.26
N ALA A 437 4.46 -7.53 -19.90
CA ALA A 437 3.54 -8.64 -19.73
C ALA A 437 2.19 -8.32 -20.39
N ILE A 438 1.47 -9.37 -20.76
CA ILE A 438 0.09 -9.30 -21.25
C ILE A 438 -0.78 -10.07 -20.25
N GLY A 439 -1.83 -9.42 -19.76
CA GLY A 439 -2.84 -10.02 -18.91
C GLY A 439 -3.68 -11.08 -19.64
N THR A 440 -4.74 -11.54 -18.98
CA THR A 440 -5.77 -12.38 -19.60
C THR A 440 -6.60 -11.53 -20.56
N VAL A 441 -6.83 -12.04 -21.76
CA VAL A 441 -7.69 -11.37 -22.77
C VAL A 441 -9.10 -11.93 -22.63
N ALA A 442 -10.13 -11.08 -22.70
CA ALA A 442 -11.53 -11.51 -22.62
C ALA A 442 -11.87 -12.44 -21.41
N ILE A 443 -11.17 -12.25 -20.28
CA ILE A 443 -11.29 -13.03 -19.03
C ILE A 443 -10.70 -14.46 -19.12
N ASP A 444 -10.83 -15.16 -20.24
CA ASP A 444 -10.46 -16.58 -20.39
C ASP A 444 -9.46 -16.88 -21.53
N ASN A 445 -9.03 -15.86 -22.27
CA ASN A 445 -8.21 -15.91 -23.48
C ASN A 445 -8.91 -16.53 -24.70
N ILE A 446 -10.23 -16.67 -24.67
CA ILE A 446 -11.05 -16.98 -25.82
C ILE A 446 -11.69 -15.66 -26.26
N ILE A 447 -11.71 -15.38 -27.56
CA ILE A 447 -12.41 -14.22 -28.12
C ILE A 447 -13.57 -14.75 -28.94
N ASN A 448 -14.78 -14.58 -28.40
CA ASN A 448 -16.02 -14.96 -29.05
C ASN A 448 -16.70 -13.81 -29.81
N SER A 449 -17.82 -14.09 -30.47
CA SER A 449 -18.59 -13.11 -31.25
C SER A 449 -19.06 -11.89 -30.43
N SER A 450 -19.23 -12.04 -29.12
CA SER A 450 -19.62 -10.96 -28.20
C SER A 450 -18.42 -10.15 -27.69
N GLU A 451 -17.20 -10.64 -27.90
CA GLU A 451 -15.94 -10.09 -27.38
C GLU A 451 -15.08 -9.43 -28.46
N THR A 452 -15.69 -9.07 -29.59
CA THR A 452 -14.99 -8.42 -30.72
C THR A 452 -14.38 -7.04 -30.38
N SER A 453 -14.65 -6.54 -29.18
CA SER A 453 -14.07 -5.33 -28.59
C SER A 453 -13.36 -5.60 -27.25
N ALA A 454 -12.85 -6.82 -27.06
CA ALA A 454 -12.12 -7.19 -25.85
C ALA A 454 -10.91 -6.28 -25.62
N VAL A 455 -10.65 -5.98 -24.35
CA VAL A 455 -9.48 -5.19 -23.94
C VAL A 455 -8.31 -6.12 -23.70
N VAL A 456 -7.23 -5.90 -24.42
CA VAL A 456 -5.92 -6.46 -24.13
C VAL A 456 -5.20 -5.48 -23.22
N SER A 457 -4.73 -5.94 -22.07
CA SER A 457 -4.01 -5.11 -21.11
C SER A 457 -2.76 -5.81 -20.60
N GLY A 458 -1.92 -5.08 -19.89
CA GLY A 458 -0.73 -5.64 -19.29
C GLY A 458 0.11 -4.62 -18.57
N THR A 459 1.34 -5.01 -18.26
CA THR A 459 2.32 -4.17 -17.58
C THR A 459 3.56 -3.97 -18.44
N ALA A 460 4.23 -2.85 -18.25
CA ALA A 460 5.52 -2.50 -18.83
C ALA A 460 6.20 -1.41 -17.97
N ALA A 461 7.38 -0.94 -18.38
CA ALA A 461 7.98 0.22 -17.74
C ALA A 461 7.06 1.46 -17.86
N ALA A 462 6.98 2.26 -16.81
CA ALA A 462 6.14 3.46 -16.78
C ALA A 462 6.45 4.41 -17.95
N ASN A 463 5.41 4.88 -18.65
CA ASN A 463 5.50 5.73 -19.84
C ASN A 463 6.23 5.09 -21.03
N ALA A 464 6.48 3.77 -21.03
CA ALA A 464 7.10 3.08 -22.16
C ALA A 464 6.15 3.04 -23.36
N VAL A 465 6.72 3.26 -24.56
CA VAL A 465 6.02 3.09 -25.82
C VAL A 465 6.19 1.65 -26.27
N LEU A 466 5.08 0.94 -26.41
CA LEU A 466 5.03 -0.48 -26.73
C LEU A 466 4.47 -0.70 -28.13
N THR A 467 4.98 -1.73 -28.80
CA THR A 467 4.47 -2.24 -30.07
C THR A 467 3.72 -3.53 -29.81
N LEU A 468 2.40 -3.53 -30.01
CA LEU A 468 1.57 -4.72 -30.00
C LEU A 468 1.61 -5.38 -31.38
N SER A 469 1.63 -6.71 -31.43
CA SER A 469 1.51 -7.51 -32.64
C SER A 469 0.23 -8.35 -32.57
N LEU A 470 -0.66 -8.17 -33.55
CA LEU A 470 -1.98 -8.78 -33.67
C LEU A 470 -2.12 -9.31 -35.11
N GLY A 471 -2.01 -10.62 -35.32
CA GLY A 471 -2.26 -11.21 -36.65
C GLY A 471 -1.30 -10.73 -37.75
N GLY A 472 -0.06 -10.43 -37.39
CA GLY A 472 0.94 -9.87 -38.31
C GLY A 472 0.85 -8.35 -38.53
N ASN A 473 -0.20 -7.70 -38.02
CA ASN A 473 -0.28 -6.25 -37.92
C ASN A 473 0.27 -5.74 -36.58
N THR A 474 0.64 -4.45 -36.54
CA THR A 474 1.15 -3.82 -35.32
C THR A 474 0.33 -2.61 -34.90
N ARG A 475 0.23 -2.40 -33.59
CA ARG A 475 -0.36 -1.22 -32.95
C ARG A 475 0.64 -0.61 -31.97
N THR A 476 0.46 0.65 -31.63
CA THR A 476 1.30 1.34 -30.64
C THR A 476 0.44 1.72 -29.46
N VAL A 477 0.88 1.36 -28.26
CA VAL A 477 0.28 1.79 -26.98
C VAL A 477 1.38 2.40 -26.12
N THR A 478 1.01 3.25 -25.18
CA THR A 478 1.93 3.77 -24.17
C THR A 478 1.45 3.32 -22.80
N ALA A 479 2.35 2.75 -22.00
CA ALA A 479 2.07 2.47 -20.61
C ALA A 479 1.90 3.77 -19.81
N ASP A 480 1.02 3.78 -18.82
CA ASP A 480 0.80 4.94 -17.98
C ASP A 480 1.96 5.17 -16.98
N ALA A 481 1.79 6.16 -16.10
CA ALA A 481 2.79 6.48 -15.08
C ALA A 481 3.02 5.36 -14.05
N ASN A 482 2.11 4.39 -13.97
CA ASN A 482 2.17 3.22 -13.11
C ASN A 482 2.59 1.96 -13.88
N GLY A 483 2.93 2.07 -15.17
CA GLY A 483 3.34 0.94 -15.99
C GLY A 483 2.21 0.10 -16.55
N ALA A 484 0.95 0.47 -16.35
CA ALA A 484 -0.20 -0.24 -16.91
C ALA A 484 -0.46 0.22 -18.35
N TRP A 485 -0.79 -0.70 -19.25
CA TRP A 485 -1.20 -0.38 -20.62
C TRP A 485 -2.46 -1.16 -20.99
N SER A 486 -3.24 -0.61 -21.92
CA SER A 486 -4.42 -1.27 -22.47
C SER A 486 -4.68 -0.87 -23.92
N TYR A 487 -5.26 -1.80 -24.68
CA TYR A 487 -5.68 -1.64 -26.05
C TYR A 487 -7.00 -2.38 -26.27
N THR A 488 -8.01 -1.68 -26.77
CA THR A 488 -9.29 -2.28 -27.15
C THR A 488 -9.18 -2.82 -28.57
N LEU A 489 -9.41 -4.12 -28.76
CA LEU A 489 -9.43 -4.73 -30.08
C LEU A 489 -10.53 -4.13 -30.96
N VAL A 490 -10.29 -4.10 -32.27
CA VAL A 490 -11.32 -3.82 -33.28
C VAL A 490 -11.51 -5.02 -34.19
N GLU A 491 -12.64 -5.07 -34.88
CA GLU A 491 -13.00 -6.16 -35.82
C GLU A 491 -11.86 -6.50 -36.80
N GLY A 492 -11.20 -5.48 -37.38
CA GLY A 492 -10.06 -5.70 -38.25
C GLY A 492 -8.85 -6.38 -37.59
N ASP A 493 -8.60 -6.13 -36.29
CA ASP A 493 -7.51 -6.82 -35.58
C ASP A 493 -7.78 -8.32 -35.45
N ILE A 494 -9.06 -8.69 -35.28
CA ILE A 494 -9.52 -10.08 -35.13
C ILE A 494 -9.50 -10.79 -36.48
N ASP A 495 -9.98 -10.13 -37.54
CA ASP A 495 -9.90 -10.63 -38.92
C ASP A 495 -8.45 -10.93 -39.33
N ASP A 496 -7.51 -10.06 -38.95
CA ASP A 496 -6.09 -10.22 -39.23
C ASP A 496 -5.46 -11.39 -38.45
N MET A 497 -5.91 -11.62 -37.21
CA MET A 497 -5.47 -12.77 -36.41
C MET A 497 -6.06 -14.09 -36.95
N GLY A 498 -7.29 -14.07 -37.46
CA GLY A 498 -7.96 -15.26 -37.97
C GLY A 498 -8.53 -16.15 -36.86
N GLN A 499 -9.20 -17.24 -37.25
CA GLN A 499 -9.85 -18.18 -36.32
C GLN A 499 -8.87 -19.26 -35.82
N GLY A 500 -9.05 -19.71 -34.58
CA GLY A 500 -8.28 -20.75 -33.93
C GLY A 500 -7.22 -20.23 -32.95
N ALA A 501 -6.17 -21.02 -32.74
CA ALA A 501 -5.10 -20.69 -31.79
C ALA A 501 -4.15 -19.62 -32.34
N GLU A 502 -4.17 -18.45 -31.73
CA GLU A 502 -3.42 -17.28 -32.15
C GLU A 502 -2.52 -16.72 -31.03
N SER A 503 -1.64 -15.79 -31.37
CA SER A 503 -0.78 -15.14 -30.37
C SER A 503 -0.75 -13.62 -30.50
N ILE A 504 -0.96 -12.96 -29.37
CA ILE A 504 -0.76 -11.52 -29.20
C ILE A 504 0.65 -11.30 -28.67
N GLY A 505 1.43 -10.48 -29.38
CA GLY A 505 2.77 -10.07 -28.95
C GLY A 505 2.78 -8.63 -28.44
N VAL A 506 3.71 -8.31 -27.55
CA VAL A 506 4.01 -6.94 -27.14
C VAL A 506 5.52 -6.76 -26.99
N SER A 507 6.07 -5.62 -27.41
CA SER A 507 7.49 -5.29 -27.26
C SER A 507 7.74 -3.81 -26.96
N ASP A 508 8.68 -3.50 -26.08
CA ASP A 508 9.21 -2.15 -25.85
C ASP A 508 10.48 -1.85 -26.69
N GLY A 509 10.84 -2.75 -27.63
CA GLY A 509 12.06 -2.70 -28.43
C GLY A 509 13.28 -3.38 -27.80
N ASN A 510 13.22 -3.70 -26.50
CA ASN A 510 14.30 -4.35 -25.75
C ASN A 510 13.85 -5.70 -25.14
N SER A 511 12.56 -5.81 -24.84
CA SER A 511 11.87 -6.92 -24.19
C SER A 511 10.63 -7.30 -25.00
N THR A 512 10.18 -8.54 -24.87
CA THR A 512 8.98 -9.05 -25.56
C THR A 512 8.17 -9.97 -24.66
N ALA A 513 6.85 -9.91 -24.75
CA ALA A 513 5.95 -10.92 -24.19
C ALA A 513 4.91 -11.35 -25.22
N THR A 514 4.43 -12.58 -25.05
CA THR A 514 3.41 -13.18 -25.91
C THR A 514 2.32 -13.84 -25.07
N ARG A 515 1.07 -13.66 -25.47
CA ARG A 515 -0.10 -14.35 -24.92
C ARG A 515 -0.70 -15.20 -26.01
N GLY A 516 -0.91 -16.49 -25.73
CA GLY A 516 -1.75 -17.34 -26.57
C GLY A 516 -3.21 -16.99 -26.33
N VAL A 517 -3.98 -16.86 -27.39
CA VAL A 517 -5.44 -16.67 -27.37
C VAL A 517 -6.08 -17.65 -28.34
N PHE A 518 -7.38 -17.87 -28.21
CA PHE A 518 -8.16 -18.66 -29.14
C PHE A 518 -9.29 -17.79 -29.70
N ILE A 519 -9.39 -17.69 -31.02
CA ILE A 519 -10.42 -16.87 -31.69
C ILE A 519 -11.46 -17.80 -32.28
N ASP A 520 -12.71 -17.61 -31.87
CA ASP A 520 -13.85 -18.38 -32.35
C ASP A 520 -15.09 -17.49 -32.31
N THR A 521 -15.33 -16.80 -33.42
CA THR A 521 -16.33 -15.74 -33.54
C THR A 521 -17.56 -16.15 -34.32
N VAL A 522 -17.63 -17.39 -34.81
CA VAL A 522 -18.75 -17.87 -35.61
C VAL A 522 -19.60 -18.81 -34.76
N ALA A 523 -20.87 -18.48 -34.59
CA ALA A 523 -21.77 -19.35 -33.85
C ALA A 523 -22.09 -20.65 -34.60
N PRO A 524 -22.41 -21.74 -33.86
CA PRO A 524 -22.93 -22.95 -34.47
C PRO A 524 -24.28 -22.65 -35.12
N VAL A 525 -24.65 -23.37 -36.17
CA VAL A 525 -25.93 -23.18 -36.87
C VAL A 525 -26.86 -24.34 -36.59
N ILE A 526 -28.05 -24.09 -36.05
CA ILE A 526 -29.09 -25.12 -35.89
C ILE A 526 -29.58 -25.56 -37.28
N THR A 527 -29.47 -26.86 -37.56
CA THR A 527 -29.85 -27.48 -38.85
C THR A 527 -31.17 -28.24 -38.80
N SER A 528 -31.68 -28.53 -37.60
CA SER A 528 -33.00 -29.15 -37.40
C SER A 528 -34.12 -28.11 -37.62
N GLY A 529 -35.27 -28.53 -38.18
CA GLY A 529 -36.37 -27.61 -38.54
C GLY A 529 -37.17 -27.09 -37.34
N SER A 530 -38.00 -26.07 -37.55
CA SER A 530 -38.78 -25.41 -36.49
C SER A 530 -40.04 -26.15 -36.02
N GLU A 531 -40.33 -27.34 -36.55
CA GLU A 531 -41.55 -28.09 -36.24
C GLU A 531 -41.20 -29.50 -35.74
N ALA A 532 -41.69 -29.86 -34.56
CA ALA A 532 -41.63 -31.21 -34.05
C ALA A 532 -42.72 -32.08 -34.70
N THR A 533 -42.49 -33.39 -34.71
CA THR A 533 -43.53 -34.32 -35.17
C THR A 533 -44.66 -34.35 -34.16
N THR A 534 -45.91 -34.24 -34.62
CA THR A 534 -47.06 -34.29 -33.70
C THR A 534 -47.14 -35.66 -33.02
N ILE A 535 -47.57 -35.65 -31.76
CA ILE A 535 -47.76 -36.86 -30.96
C ILE A 535 -49.22 -36.97 -30.57
N ASP A 536 -49.68 -38.19 -30.38
CA ASP A 536 -51.03 -38.42 -29.85
C ASP A 536 -51.10 -37.98 -28.38
N GLU A 537 -52.24 -37.47 -27.95
CA GLU A 537 -52.48 -37.34 -26.52
C GLU A 537 -52.46 -38.70 -25.82
N ASN A 538 -52.30 -38.70 -24.50
CA ASN A 538 -52.25 -39.92 -23.69
C ASN A 538 -51.12 -40.91 -24.04
N SER A 539 -50.15 -40.50 -24.88
CA SER A 539 -49.01 -41.33 -25.32
C SER A 539 -47.94 -41.57 -24.23
N GLY A 540 -48.08 -40.92 -23.07
CA GLY A 540 -47.24 -41.11 -21.89
C GLY A 540 -46.31 -39.93 -21.60
N ALA A 541 -45.74 -39.91 -20.40
CA ALA A 541 -44.75 -38.92 -20.01
C ALA A 541 -43.32 -39.36 -20.37
N GLY A 542 -42.40 -38.39 -20.52
CA GLY A 542 -40.97 -38.67 -20.71
C GLY A 542 -40.60 -39.12 -22.13
N GLN A 543 -41.42 -38.76 -23.12
CA GLN A 543 -41.20 -39.13 -24.52
C GLN A 543 -40.26 -38.13 -25.20
N VAL A 544 -39.32 -38.63 -26.03
CA VAL A 544 -38.51 -37.77 -26.89
C VAL A 544 -39.39 -37.25 -28.03
N VAL A 545 -39.64 -35.95 -28.04
CA VAL A 545 -40.55 -35.29 -29.00
C VAL A 545 -39.81 -34.55 -30.10
N TYR A 546 -38.54 -34.22 -29.86
CA TYR A 546 -37.70 -33.49 -30.79
C TYR A 546 -36.23 -33.82 -30.55
N THR A 547 -35.39 -33.69 -31.56
CA THR A 547 -33.93 -33.83 -31.42
C THR A 547 -33.26 -32.70 -32.18
N VAL A 548 -32.61 -31.82 -31.44
CA VAL A 548 -31.85 -30.70 -32.00
C VAL A 548 -30.63 -31.25 -32.73
N SER A 549 -30.36 -30.70 -33.90
CA SER A 549 -29.07 -30.87 -34.58
C SER A 549 -28.53 -29.48 -34.92
N ALA A 550 -27.26 -29.25 -34.62
CA ALA A 550 -26.54 -28.05 -35.03
C ALA A 550 -25.18 -28.41 -35.64
N SER A 551 -24.65 -27.50 -36.45
CA SER A 551 -23.37 -27.63 -37.14
C SER A 551 -22.49 -26.43 -36.85
N ASP A 552 -21.34 -26.70 -36.26
CA ASP A 552 -20.28 -25.72 -35.97
C ASP A 552 -19.12 -25.91 -36.95
N GLY A 553 -19.44 -25.97 -38.24
CA GLY A 553 -18.50 -26.41 -39.29
C GLY A 553 -17.95 -25.26 -40.13
N ALA A 554 -18.31 -24.02 -39.80
CA ALA A 554 -17.97 -22.85 -40.59
C ALA A 554 -16.52 -22.39 -40.36
N ASP A 555 -15.96 -22.67 -39.18
CA ASP A 555 -14.60 -22.34 -38.77
C ASP A 555 -13.98 -23.41 -37.84
N ILE A 556 -14.22 -23.34 -36.54
CA ILE A 556 -13.71 -24.25 -35.51
C ILE A 556 -14.85 -25.16 -35.10
N SER A 557 -14.55 -26.45 -34.91
CA SER A 557 -15.57 -27.42 -34.50
C SER A 557 -15.05 -28.23 -33.32
N ASP A 558 -15.24 -27.72 -32.11
CA ASP A 558 -14.84 -28.40 -30.86
C ASP A 558 -16.03 -28.95 -30.06
N GLY A 559 -17.19 -29.06 -30.73
CA GLY A 559 -18.40 -29.67 -30.19
C GLY A 559 -19.48 -28.65 -29.83
N VAL A 560 -20.72 -29.12 -29.79
CA VAL A 560 -21.90 -28.30 -29.51
C VAL A 560 -22.65 -28.88 -28.33
N THR A 561 -23.04 -28.02 -27.39
CA THR A 561 -23.92 -28.35 -26.27
C THR A 561 -25.31 -27.76 -26.50
N TYR A 562 -26.33 -28.43 -25.96
CA TYR A 562 -27.72 -28.03 -26.18
C TYR A 562 -28.43 -27.67 -24.87
N SER A 563 -29.26 -26.63 -24.93
CA SER A 563 -30.10 -26.20 -23.82
C SER A 563 -31.49 -25.75 -24.31
N LEU A 564 -32.40 -25.48 -23.36
CA LEU A 564 -33.71 -24.91 -23.62
C LEU A 564 -33.72 -23.44 -23.19
N GLY A 565 -34.41 -22.59 -23.94
CA GLY A 565 -34.67 -21.21 -23.58
C GLY A 565 -35.68 -21.09 -22.42
N GLU A 566 -35.70 -19.92 -21.77
CA GLU A 566 -36.59 -19.61 -20.65
C GLU A 566 -38.00 -19.18 -21.11
N ASP A 567 -38.59 -19.93 -22.04
CA ASP A 567 -39.92 -19.63 -22.58
C ASP A 567 -41.05 -20.24 -21.73
N ALA A 568 -42.29 -19.81 -22.00
CA ALA A 568 -43.48 -20.20 -21.23
C ALA A 568 -43.67 -21.72 -21.13
N ASP A 569 -43.54 -22.47 -22.23
CA ASP A 569 -43.65 -23.94 -22.19
C ASP A 569 -42.31 -24.63 -21.93
N GLY A 570 -41.17 -23.92 -21.97
CA GLY A 570 -39.82 -24.51 -21.86
C GLY A 570 -39.64 -25.34 -20.58
N ALA A 571 -40.28 -24.94 -19.49
CA ALA A 571 -40.28 -25.66 -18.21
C ALA A 571 -41.00 -27.02 -18.25
N LEU A 572 -41.82 -27.29 -19.27
CA LEU A 572 -42.50 -28.58 -19.48
C LEU A 572 -41.62 -29.59 -20.22
N PHE A 573 -40.45 -29.15 -20.72
CA PHE A 573 -39.51 -29.98 -21.45
C PHE A 573 -38.20 -30.17 -20.68
N SER A 574 -37.46 -31.20 -21.06
CA SER A 574 -36.06 -31.39 -20.67
C SER A 574 -35.24 -31.71 -21.90
N ILE A 575 -33.96 -31.34 -21.90
CA ILE A 575 -33.06 -31.61 -23.02
C ILE A 575 -31.80 -32.32 -22.54
N ASN A 576 -31.33 -33.30 -23.31
CA ASN A 576 -30.02 -33.87 -23.12
C ASN A 576 -28.96 -32.97 -23.78
N ALA A 577 -28.06 -32.39 -22.97
CA ALA A 577 -27.09 -31.42 -23.43
C ALA A 577 -26.08 -31.94 -24.47
N THR A 578 -25.88 -33.25 -24.58
CA THR A 578 -24.94 -33.86 -25.54
C THR A 578 -25.65 -34.38 -26.78
N THR A 579 -26.84 -34.99 -26.63
CA THR A 579 -27.54 -35.60 -27.77
C THR A 579 -28.59 -34.70 -28.41
N GLY A 580 -28.93 -33.57 -27.78
CA GLY A 580 -29.98 -32.66 -28.25
C GLY A 580 -31.41 -33.21 -28.14
N ALA A 581 -31.59 -34.36 -27.48
CA ALA A 581 -32.89 -35.01 -27.35
C ALA A 581 -33.78 -34.24 -26.37
N VAL A 582 -34.89 -33.68 -26.87
CA VAL A 582 -35.88 -32.94 -26.10
C VAL A 582 -37.03 -33.88 -25.73
N THR A 583 -37.37 -33.87 -24.45
CA THR A 583 -38.33 -34.78 -23.83
C THR A 583 -39.46 -33.99 -23.17
N LEU A 584 -40.71 -34.33 -23.50
CA LEU A 584 -41.89 -33.78 -22.81
C LEU A 584 -42.05 -34.48 -21.45
N THR A 585 -42.08 -33.70 -20.37
CA THR A 585 -42.05 -34.25 -18.99
C THR A 585 -43.41 -34.77 -18.51
N GLY A 586 -44.50 -34.21 -19.03
CA GLY A 586 -45.87 -34.62 -18.74
C GLY A 586 -46.45 -35.57 -19.78
N ASN A 587 -47.59 -36.19 -19.45
CA ASN A 587 -48.42 -36.86 -20.44
C ASN A 587 -49.24 -35.79 -21.18
N PRO A 588 -49.19 -35.70 -22.52
CA PRO A 588 -49.97 -34.71 -23.27
C PRO A 588 -51.47 -34.98 -23.18
N ASP A 589 -52.24 -33.90 -23.16
CA ASP A 589 -53.70 -33.86 -23.11
C ASP A 589 -54.15 -32.71 -24.01
N HIS A 590 -54.85 -33.05 -25.11
CA HIS A 590 -55.22 -32.09 -26.15
C HIS A 590 -56.23 -31.05 -25.64
N GLU A 591 -57.18 -31.45 -24.81
CA GLU A 591 -58.18 -30.56 -24.22
C GLU A 591 -57.57 -29.54 -23.26
N THR A 592 -56.45 -29.90 -22.62
CA THR A 592 -55.68 -28.98 -21.77
C THR A 592 -54.80 -28.06 -22.61
N GLN A 593 -54.01 -28.60 -23.53
CA GLN A 593 -53.10 -27.83 -24.38
C GLN A 593 -52.77 -28.59 -25.67
N SER A 594 -53.35 -28.13 -26.79
CA SER A 594 -53.20 -28.76 -28.11
C SER A 594 -51.88 -28.42 -28.83
N SER A 595 -51.10 -27.46 -28.33
CA SER A 595 -49.83 -27.05 -28.91
C SER A 595 -48.87 -26.48 -27.86
N TYR A 596 -47.59 -26.81 -28.01
CA TYR A 596 -46.49 -26.31 -27.19
C TYR A 596 -45.47 -25.56 -28.05
N SER A 597 -44.81 -24.57 -27.46
CA SER A 597 -43.73 -23.80 -28.07
C SER A 597 -42.53 -23.68 -27.14
N PHE A 598 -41.36 -24.18 -27.56
CA PHE A 598 -40.12 -24.13 -26.79
C PHE A 598 -38.93 -23.72 -27.67
N THR A 599 -38.02 -22.91 -27.14
CA THR A 599 -36.75 -22.57 -27.81
C THR A 599 -35.67 -23.57 -27.46
N VAL A 600 -34.97 -24.05 -28.48
CA VAL A 600 -33.73 -24.81 -28.33
C VAL A 600 -32.54 -23.90 -28.63
N ILE A 601 -31.47 -24.06 -27.86
CA ILE A 601 -30.24 -23.27 -27.98
C ILE A 601 -29.08 -24.23 -28.20
N ALA A 602 -28.27 -23.96 -29.23
CA ALA A 602 -27.01 -24.62 -29.48
C ALA A 602 -25.87 -23.68 -29.08
N THR A 603 -24.89 -24.19 -28.34
CA THR A 603 -23.74 -23.42 -27.84
C THR A 603 -22.45 -24.16 -28.16
N ASP A 604 -21.51 -23.50 -28.83
CA ASP A 604 -20.17 -24.05 -29.09
C ASP A 604 -19.27 -24.01 -27.85
N ALA A 605 -17.99 -24.37 -28.00
CA ALA A 605 -17.01 -24.37 -26.92
C ALA A 605 -16.57 -22.95 -26.51
N ALA A 606 -16.65 -21.96 -27.41
CA ALA A 606 -16.30 -20.57 -27.15
C ALA A 606 -17.46 -19.74 -26.55
N GLY A 607 -18.65 -20.34 -26.44
CA GLY A 607 -19.84 -19.73 -25.87
C GLY A 607 -20.69 -18.97 -26.88
N ASN A 608 -20.42 -19.05 -28.18
CA ASN A 608 -21.34 -18.50 -29.17
C ASN A 608 -22.61 -19.34 -29.24
N THR A 609 -23.74 -18.70 -29.55
CA THR A 609 -25.04 -19.37 -29.52
C THR A 609 -25.87 -19.11 -30.77
N ASP A 610 -26.64 -20.12 -31.15
CA ASP A 610 -27.77 -20.01 -32.07
C ASP A 610 -29.02 -20.59 -31.42
N SER A 611 -30.18 -20.06 -31.78
CA SER A 611 -31.44 -20.39 -31.12
C SER A 611 -32.57 -20.55 -32.12
N GLN A 612 -33.45 -21.53 -31.88
CA GLN A 612 -34.57 -21.84 -32.74
C GLN A 612 -35.81 -22.11 -31.91
N VAL A 613 -36.90 -21.40 -32.19
CA VAL A 613 -38.23 -21.72 -31.64
C VAL A 613 -38.77 -22.95 -32.35
N VAL A 614 -39.27 -23.93 -31.58
CA VAL A 614 -39.84 -25.18 -32.07
C VAL A 614 -41.28 -25.32 -31.57
N THR A 615 -42.19 -25.71 -32.46
CA THR A 615 -43.59 -25.99 -32.16
C THR A 615 -43.89 -27.49 -32.17
N LEU A 616 -44.69 -27.95 -31.20
CA LEU A 616 -45.15 -29.33 -31.08
C LEU A 616 -46.67 -29.34 -30.99
N GLY A 617 -47.33 -29.99 -31.95
CA GLY A 617 -48.78 -30.24 -31.90
C GLY A 617 -49.13 -31.56 -31.23
N ILE A 618 -50.28 -31.61 -30.57
CA ILE A 618 -50.88 -32.82 -30.00
C ILE A 618 -52.09 -33.22 -30.83
N ASN A 619 -52.21 -34.50 -31.18
CA ASN A 619 -53.40 -35.01 -31.87
C ASN A 619 -54.51 -35.32 -30.85
N ASP A 620 -55.72 -34.85 -31.17
CA ASP A 620 -56.98 -35.15 -30.48
C ASP A 620 -57.43 -36.59 -30.75
N LEU A 621 -57.63 -37.37 -29.70
CA LEU A 621 -58.18 -38.71 -29.71
C LEU A 621 -59.52 -38.72 -28.94
N ASP A 622 -60.51 -39.44 -29.47
CA ASP A 622 -61.86 -39.46 -28.86
C ASP A 622 -61.89 -40.20 -27.51
N GLU A 623 -61.86 -39.45 -26.41
CA GLU A 623 -61.98 -39.98 -25.03
C GLU A 623 -63.21 -39.49 -24.26
N ALA A 624 -64.01 -38.61 -24.87
CA ALA A 624 -65.19 -38.04 -24.22
C ALA A 624 -66.45 -38.86 -24.53
N ASP A 625 -67.03 -39.48 -23.51
CA ASP A 625 -68.34 -40.11 -23.64
C ASP A 625 -69.42 -39.08 -24.02
N PRO A 626 -70.34 -39.40 -24.95
CA PRO A 626 -71.45 -38.52 -25.26
C PRO A 626 -72.34 -38.28 -24.02
N VAL A 627 -72.56 -37.01 -23.68
CA VAL A 627 -73.36 -36.61 -22.52
C VAL A 627 -74.82 -36.39 -22.91
N ILE A 628 -75.75 -37.01 -22.16
CA ILE A 628 -77.19 -36.72 -22.28
C ILE A 628 -77.45 -35.33 -21.68
N THR A 629 -77.84 -34.37 -22.52
CA THR A 629 -78.17 -32.99 -22.12
C THR A 629 -79.66 -32.76 -21.92
N SER A 630 -80.51 -33.75 -22.24
CA SER A 630 -81.95 -33.66 -21.97
C SER A 630 -82.23 -33.66 -20.47
N GLY A 631 -83.23 -32.90 -20.04
CA GLY A 631 -83.73 -32.98 -18.67
C GLY A 631 -84.27 -34.37 -18.33
N SER A 632 -84.39 -34.67 -17.03
CA SER A 632 -84.95 -35.93 -16.55
C SER A 632 -86.46 -36.08 -16.81
N GLU A 633 -87.11 -35.06 -17.38
CA GLU A 633 -88.54 -35.02 -17.63
C GLU A 633 -88.83 -34.68 -19.09
N ALA A 634 -89.73 -35.46 -19.69
CA ALA A 634 -90.27 -35.16 -21.02
C ALA A 634 -91.34 -34.07 -20.92
N THR A 635 -91.44 -33.22 -21.95
CA THR A 635 -92.51 -32.23 -22.05
C THR A 635 -93.86 -32.93 -22.08
N THR A 636 -94.80 -32.47 -21.25
CA THR A 636 -96.17 -32.99 -21.26
C THR A 636 -96.86 -32.64 -22.59
N ILE A 637 -97.59 -33.60 -23.15
CA ILE A 637 -98.40 -33.42 -24.37
C ILE A 637 -99.88 -33.50 -24.02
N ASN A 638 -100.71 -32.71 -24.72
CA ASN A 638 -102.17 -32.74 -24.54
C ASN A 638 -102.74 -33.98 -25.24
N GLU A 639 -103.62 -34.72 -24.57
CA GLU A 639 -104.26 -35.93 -25.09
C GLU A 639 -105.05 -35.73 -26.41
N ASN A 640 -105.44 -34.49 -26.73
CA ASN A 640 -106.19 -34.15 -27.95
C ASN A 640 -105.37 -33.34 -28.98
N SER A 641 -104.03 -33.40 -28.97
CA SER A 641 -103.18 -32.61 -29.88
C SER A 641 -103.00 -33.21 -31.28
N GLY A 642 -103.91 -34.07 -31.73
CA GLY A 642 -103.86 -34.82 -33.00
C GLY A 642 -104.81 -34.32 -34.06
#